data_AF-A0A2T0SJ24-F1
#
_entry.id   AF-A0A2T0SJ24-F1
#
_cell.length_a   1.000
_cell.length_b   1.000
_cell.length_c   1.000
_cell.angle_alpha   90.00
_cell.angle_beta   90.00
_cell.angle_gamma   90.00
#
_symmetry.space_group_name_H-M   'P 1'
#
loop_
_entity.id
_entity.type
_entity.pdbx_description
1 polymer ?
#
loop_
_entity_poly.entity_id
_entity_poly.type
_entity_poly.pdbx_seq_one_letter_code
_entity_poly.pdbx_strand_id
1 'polypeptide(L)'
;MPPSVRFATCPHRYGHRPRTARPGIFSPCPAETRPDNSGEKNLRRSKLHLTALAAVFTGAGLLAAPAAAAPAAAAPAAAAPAAAAPAAPELKLAATDDTYVSSGRVDATFGDEDKLAVGRLGRDSKIAYLKFLVPAGAKVTGARLKLITVGDVGGPVTVSRVADAGWSERKLTARTAPQPGAPAGTASPAADAAEVSIDLRTAVTGPGAYSFAVRSSASSVTRFRSSEAKGGGPELIITTAQPAKPAPAKPGPTTPAPTKPAPTTPAPTKPAPTTPAPTKPAPTTPAPTKPVPATPAPTKPAPTQATPTPAPAKPSPSQPAPVPSTPPTQSAPAPTTSPSPSQPAPAPTTPPTQSSPAPTTPPATPIEDEDMPPPATGDCVTGDLLVPSCGVLWGAAAGGFTDAPRDQALKDWEKLSGRTASIFHAYHKGDEPFPTKSEMAMARDAAKPRVLLLNWKIAYGSTWAKVAKGEQDARIDRFAARIQSTFPEKFFLVLNHEPENDVIAKPGSGWEAKDFAAMYRHTILRLRAKGVTNAINVMAYMGNEKWMAQSWWKDLYPGDDVVDWMGLDSYVSAEKGYYHYGTFADLLDRKAPNGPTFYDWATSKHASKPLMIAEWGVYHRVGRATDKTAGFNSVLPELRKRPNIKAIVYFDTKSDDEGDRDISIDSTKANLAAFRTLAADPIFNVKLR
;
A
#
# COMPACT_ATOMS: atom_id res chain seq x y z
N MET A 1 67.83 -39.51 27.64
CA MET A 1 67.93 -39.11 26.21
C MET A 1 66.79 -38.15 25.88
N PRO A 2 66.95 -37.25 24.89
CA PRO A 2 66.68 -35.81 25.14
C PRO A 2 65.84 -35.08 24.05
N PRO A 3 65.59 -33.76 24.18
CA PRO A 3 65.23 -33.01 25.39
C PRO A 3 64.08 -31.98 25.19
N SER A 4 63.62 -31.39 26.30
CA SER A 4 62.92 -30.09 26.33
C SER A 4 63.93 -28.91 26.29
N VAL A 5 63.46 -27.64 26.27
CA VAL A 5 64.03 -26.53 27.08
C VAL A 5 63.14 -25.27 27.02
N ARG A 6 63.15 -24.46 28.10
CA ARG A 6 62.67 -23.06 28.16
C ARG A 6 63.84 -22.14 28.53
N PHE A 7 63.99 -20.98 27.89
CA PHE A 7 64.49 -19.68 28.42
C PHE A 7 64.10 -18.61 27.36
N ALA A 8 63.64 -17.37 27.60
CA ALA A 8 63.73 -16.39 28.69
C ALA A 8 65.01 -15.52 28.72
N THR A 9 64.96 -14.31 28.13
CA THR A 9 65.71 -13.09 28.53
C THR A 9 65.18 -11.82 27.83
N CYS A 10 65.59 -10.66 28.35
CA CYS A 10 65.39 -9.27 27.87
C CYS A 10 66.71 -8.50 28.19
N PRO A 11 66.82 -7.15 28.13
CA PRO A 11 66.46 -6.14 27.13
C PRO A 11 67.64 -5.15 26.83
N HIS A 12 67.46 -4.11 25.97
CA HIS A 12 68.05 -2.75 26.12
C HIS A 12 67.45 -1.78 25.06
N ARG A 13 67.01 -0.53 25.38
CA ARG A 13 67.71 0.79 25.54
C ARG A 13 68.48 1.26 24.29
N TYR A 14 68.55 2.56 23.93
CA TYR A 14 68.27 3.87 24.59
C TYR A 14 67.15 4.64 23.84
N GLY A 15 66.60 5.83 24.17
CA GLY A 15 66.91 7.03 24.99
C GLY A 15 66.51 8.28 24.14
N HIS A 16 66.03 9.45 24.58
CA HIS A 16 65.94 10.15 25.89
C HIS A 16 64.60 10.95 26.04
N ARG A 17 64.36 11.58 27.20
CA ARG A 17 63.33 12.62 27.52
C ARG A 17 64.03 13.93 27.97
N PRO A 18 63.39 14.96 28.61
CA PRO A 18 62.03 15.58 28.56
C PRO A 18 62.13 17.09 28.12
N ARG A 19 61.27 18.12 28.39
CA ARG A 19 60.54 18.57 29.61
C ARG A 19 59.65 19.83 29.36
N THR A 20 58.53 19.98 30.12
CA THR A 20 57.87 21.20 30.73
C THR A 20 57.90 22.59 30.05
N ALA A 21 56.89 23.50 30.15
CA ALA A 21 55.53 23.53 30.78
C ALA A 21 54.70 24.79 30.30
N ARG A 22 53.49 25.01 30.83
CA ARG A 22 52.61 26.21 30.65
C ARG A 22 52.92 27.32 31.71
N PRO A 23 52.19 28.48 31.86
CA PRO A 23 51.10 29.14 31.07
C PRO A 23 51.24 30.69 30.87
N GLY A 24 50.25 31.37 30.24
CA GLY A 24 49.82 32.73 30.71
C GLY A 24 49.61 33.91 29.72
N ILE A 25 48.36 34.12 29.26
CA ILE A 25 47.58 35.39 29.05
C ILE A 25 48.32 36.74 28.76
N PHE A 26 48.05 37.38 27.59
CA PHE A 26 47.40 38.71 27.42
C PHE A 26 47.24 39.13 25.92
N SER A 27 46.45 40.18 25.62
CA SER A 27 46.17 40.73 24.27
C SER A 27 46.45 42.26 24.24
N PRO A 28 46.65 42.93 23.07
CA PRO A 28 45.52 43.40 22.23
C PRO A 28 45.76 43.45 20.68
N CYS A 29 44.76 43.95 19.94
CA CYS A 29 44.71 44.26 18.48
C CYS A 29 45.41 45.59 18.09
N PRO A 30 45.46 46.06 16.81
CA PRO A 30 44.74 45.68 15.56
C PRO A 30 45.70 45.18 14.42
N ALA A 31 45.44 45.15 13.09
CA ALA A 31 44.39 45.70 12.19
C ALA A 31 44.21 44.91 10.86
N GLU A 32 43.44 45.48 9.90
CA GLU A 32 43.51 45.47 8.40
C GLU A 32 44.24 44.33 7.62
N THR A 33 43.76 43.80 6.47
CA THR A 33 42.62 44.11 5.55
C THR A 33 41.89 42.83 5.03
N ARG A 34 40.74 43.00 4.35
CA ARG A 34 39.98 42.01 3.54
C ARG A 34 40.31 42.18 2.02
N PRO A 35 39.87 41.33 1.04
CA PRO A 35 38.71 40.38 1.01
C PRO A 35 39.08 38.89 0.70
N ASP A 36 38.29 37.89 1.15
CA ASP A 36 37.23 37.14 0.41
C ASP A 36 37.80 36.00 -0.49
N ASN A 37 37.23 34.80 -0.65
CA ASN A 37 35.81 34.41 -0.57
C ASN A 37 35.59 32.95 -0.09
N SER A 38 34.74 32.76 0.93
CA SER A 38 33.99 31.51 1.16
C SER A 38 32.90 31.67 2.23
N GLY A 39 31.64 31.37 1.88
CA GLY A 39 30.49 31.21 2.80
C GLY A 39 29.68 29.97 2.38
N GLU A 40 29.44 29.00 3.25
CA GLU A 40 28.30 28.92 4.19
C GLU A 40 26.96 28.73 3.46
N LYS A 41 26.28 27.57 3.53
CA LYS A 41 25.67 26.84 4.67
C LYS A 41 24.65 27.65 5.48
N ASN A 42 23.36 27.33 5.25
CA ASN A 42 22.19 27.70 6.07
C ASN A 42 21.85 29.21 6.03
N LEU A 43 20.59 29.66 6.14
CA LEU A 43 19.51 29.15 6.98
C LEU A 43 18.11 29.67 6.54
N ARG A 44 17.08 28.81 6.62
CA ARG A 44 15.62 29.06 6.86
C ARG A 44 14.85 30.24 6.21
N ARG A 45 13.69 29.85 5.66
CA ARG A 45 12.33 30.44 5.84
C ARG A 45 12.02 31.87 5.35
N SER A 46 11.18 31.90 4.32
CA SER A 46 9.82 32.49 4.38
C SER A 46 9.64 33.94 4.89
N LYS A 47 9.41 34.87 3.95
CA LYS A 47 8.07 35.48 3.70
C LYS A 47 8.14 36.48 2.55
N LEU A 48 7.15 36.46 1.66
CA LEU A 48 6.84 37.65 0.86
C LEU A 48 6.24 38.72 1.78
N HIS A 49 6.57 39.98 1.52
CA HIS A 49 5.71 41.12 1.86
C HIS A 49 5.45 41.93 0.61
N LEU A 50 4.25 42.46 0.52
CA LEU A 50 3.75 43.19 -0.64
C LEU A 50 3.88 44.70 -0.37
N THR A 51 4.61 45.40 -1.23
CA THR A 51 4.59 46.87 -1.28
C THR A 51 4.42 47.30 -2.73
N ALA A 52 3.24 47.82 -3.05
CA ALA A 52 2.99 48.53 -4.30
C ALA A 52 3.37 50.01 -4.15
N LEU A 53 3.79 50.64 -5.24
CA LEU A 53 3.81 52.10 -5.40
C LEU A 53 3.41 52.43 -6.85
N ALA A 54 2.76 53.57 -7.08
CA ALA A 54 2.18 53.89 -8.37
C ALA A 54 2.24 55.39 -8.72
N ALA A 55 2.68 55.68 -9.95
CA ALA A 55 2.47 56.88 -10.77
C ALA A 55 2.83 56.46 -12.22
N VAL A 56 2.04 56.61 -13.28
CA VAL A 56 1.00 57.57 -13.71
C VAL A 56 1.57 58.93 -14.15
N PHE A 57 1.75 59.12 -15.46
CA PHE A 57 0.97 60.09 -16.27
C PHE A 57 1.33 60.08 -17.78
N THR A 58 0.32 60.33 -18.63
CA THR A 58 0.36 60.83 -20.05
C THR A 58 1.19 60.08 -21.13
N GLY A 59 0.81 60.10 -22.41
CA GLY A 59 -0.44 60.59 -23.02
C GLY A 59 -0.34 61.06 -24.48
N ALA A 60 -0.86 60.25 -25.42
CA ALA A 60 -1.21 60.58 -26.82
C ALA A 60 -0.09 60.98 -27.82
N GLY A 61 -0.32 60.68 -29.12
CA GLY A 61 0.54 61.06 -30.24
C GLY A 61 0.51 60.05 -31.39
N LEU A 62 -0.31 60.29 -32.43
CA LEU A 62 -0.47 59.42 -33.60
C LEU A 62 0.05 60.14 -34.86
N LEU A 63 0.78 59.45 -35.75
CA LEU A 63 0.93 59.78 -37.18
C LEU A 63 1.61 58.63 -37.96
N ALA A 64 1.35 58.54 -39.26
CA ALA A 64 1.97 57.61 -40.23
C ALA A 64 2.64 58.46 -41.35
N ALA A 65 3.39 57.97 -42.35
CA ALA A 65 3.72 56.65 -42.92
C ALA A 65 5.10 56.82 -43.66
N PRO A 66 5.52 56.07 -44.73
CA PRO A 66 5.06 54.80 -45.28
C PRO A 66 6.18 53.77 -45.64
N ALA A 67 5.71 52.63 -46.14
CA ALA A 67 6.38 51.45 -46.73
C ALA A 67 7.77 51.56 -47.41
N ALA A 68 8.52 50.46 -47.28
CA ALA A 68 9.31 49.86 -48.36
C ALA A 68 8.97 48.35 -48.44
N ALA A 69 8.85 47.78 -49.64
CA ALA A 69 8.36 46.41 -49.84
C ALA A 69 9.39 45.50 -50.53
N ALA A 70 9.39 44.22 -50.16
CA ALA A 70 10.12 43.14 -50.81
C ALA A 70 9.15 41.96 -51.10
N PRO A 71 9.37 41.15 -52.14
CA PRO A 71 8.30 40.40 -52.78
C PRO A 71 7.85 39.13 -52.03
N ALA A 72 6.56 38.83 -52.14
CA ALA A 72 6.00 37.57 -51.66
C ALA A 72 6.40 36.40 -52.58
N ALA A 73 7.20 35.47 -52.07
CA ALA A 73 7.38 34.17 -52.69
C ALA A 73 6.12 33.31 -52.44
N ALA A 74 5.58 32.67 -53.48
CA ALA A 74 4.41 31.81 -53.34
C ALA A 74 4.75 30.56 -52.50
N ALA A 75 4.07 30.38 -51.37
CA ALA A 75 4.21 29.18 -50.57
C ALA A 75 3.63 27.98 -51.33
N PRO A 76 4.36 26.86 -51.48
CA PRO A 76 3.81 25.64 -52.06
C PRO A 76 2.71 25.10 -51.14
N ALA A 77 1.61 24.63 -51.73
CA ALA A 77 0.54 23.99 -50.98
C ALA A 77 1.05 22.69 -50.34
N ALA A 78 1.31 22.73 -49.03
CA ALA A 78 1.75 21.55 -48.28
C ALA A 78 0.68 20.47 -48.36
N ALA A 79 1.04 19.29 -48.86
CA ALA A 79 0.12 18.17 -48.99
C ALA A 79 -0.45 17.77 -47.62
N ALA A 80 -1.73 17.36 -47.60
CA ALA A 80 -2.35 16.81 -46.41
C ALA A 80 -1.52 15.61 -45.91
N PRO A 81 -1.31 15.47 -44.58
CA PRO A 81 -0.47 14.40 -44.05
C PRO A 81 -1.05 13.04 -44.44
N ALA A 82 -0.23 12.21 -45.09
CA ALA A 82 -0.61 10.85 -45.41
C ALA A 82 -0.99 10.11 -44.12
N ALA A 83 -2.19 9.52 -44.11
CA ALA A 83 -2.68 8.81 -42.93
C ALA A 83 -1.72 7.68 -42.57
N ALA A 84 -1.09 7.80 -41.39
CA ALA A 84 -0.13 6.81 -40.92
C ALA A 84 -0.78 5.42 -40.87
N ALA A 85 -0.08 4.40 -41.39
CA ALA A 85 -0.53 3.03 -41.28
C ALA A 85 -0.72 2.67 -39.78
N PRO A 86 -1.77 1.91 -39.41
CA PRO A 86 -2.02 1.56 -38.02
C PRO A 86 -0.80 0.83 -37.45
N ALA A 87 -0.27 1.34 -36.34
CA ALA A 87 0.87 0.73 -35.66
C ALA A 87 0.53 -0.71 -35.26
N ALA A 88 1.42 -1.65 -35.59
CA ALA A 88 1.22 -3.06 -35.25
C ALA A 88 1.15 -3.22 -33.71
N PRO A 89 0.26 -4.09 -33.19
CA PRO A 89 -0.01 -4.17 -31.76
C PRO A 89 1.23 -4.61 -30.96
N GLU A 90 1.79 -3.67 -30.21
CA GLU A 90 2.83 -3.94 -29.20
C GLU A 90 2.19 -4.47 -27.90
N LEU A 91 2.75 -5.56 -27.35
CA LEU A 91 2.54 -5.99 -25.98
C LEU A 91 3.80 -5.72 -25.18
N LYS A 92 3.66 -5.04 -24.04
CA LYS A 92 4.75 -4.79 -23.10
C LYS A 92 4.75 -5.84 -22.00
N LEU A 93 5.93 -6.37 -21.70
CA LEU A 93 6.18 -7.36 -20.65
C LEU A 93 7.20 -6.78 -19.67
N ALA A 94 6.81 -6.63 -18.41
CA ALA A 94 7.76 -6.35 -17.34
C ALA A 94 8.69 -7.57 -17.12
N ALA A 95 9.84 -7.36 -16.49
CA ALA A 95 10.66 -8.46 -16.02
C ALA A 95 9.89 -9.29 -14.97
N THR A 96 10.14 -10.61 -14.92
CA THR A 96 9.67 -11.48 -13.83
C THR A 96 10.65 -11.52 -12.67
N ASP A 97 11.92 -11.29 -12.98
CA ASP A 97 13.03 -11.10 -12.05
C ASP A 97 14.08 -10.23 -12.76
N ASP A 98 14.66 -9.27 -12.05
CA ASP A 98 15.88 -8.60 -12.49
C ASP A 98 16.82 -8.24 -11.35
N THR A 99 18.12 -8.20 -11.65
CA THR A 99 19.18 -7.99 -10.65
C THR A 99 20.51 -7.68 -11.36
N TYR A 100 21.55 -7.35 -10.61
CA TYR A 100 22.91 -7.32 -11.13
C TYR A 100 23.91 -8.02 -10.21
N VAL A 101 25.08 -8.37 -10.74
CA VAL A 101 26.18 -8.93 -9.97
C VAL A 101 27.43 -8.05 -10.09
N SER A 102 28.34 -8.18 -9.12
CA SER A 102 29.54 -7.35 -9.00
C SER A 102 30.75 -8.23 -8.73
N SER A 103 31.77 -8.17 -9.59
CA SER A 103 32.99 -8.97 -9.42
C SER A 103 33.85 -8.51 -8.23
N GLY A 104 33.60 -7.30 -7.70
CA GLY A 104 34.17 -6.82 -6.43
C GLY A 104 33.38 -7.21 -5.17
N ARG A 105 32.07 -7.52 -5.29
CA ARG A 105 31.20 -7.96 -4.19
C ARG A 105 30.60 -9.34 -4.49
N VAL A 106 31.48 -10.35 -4.59
CA VAL A 106 31.14 -11.64 -5.22
C VAL A 106 30.04 -12.45 -4.54
N ASP A 107 29.86 -12.29 -3.24
CA ASP A 107 28.83 -12.96 -2.41
C ASP A 107 27.56 -12.11 -2.19
N ALA A 108 27.51 -10.89 -2.72
CA ALA A 108 26.35 -10.01 -2.54
C ALA A 108 25.25 -10.29 -3.58
N THR A 109 24.00 -10.24 -3.12
CA THR A 109 22.80 -10.12 -3.95
C THR A 109 22.43 -8.64 -4.11
N PHE A 110 21.75 -8.31 -5.21
CA PHE A 110 21.33 -6.94 -5.54
C PHE A 110 19.88 -6.85 -6.09
N GLY A 111 19.10 -7.94 -5.99
CA GLY A 111 17.73 -8.04 -6.51
C GLY A 111 16.65 -7.32 -5.69
N ASP A 112 17.06 -6.41 -4.81
CA ASP A 112 16.22 -5.51 -4.02
C ASP A 112 16.72 -4.05 -4.15
N GLU A 113 17.72 -3.76 -5.00
CA GLU A 113 18.13 -2.39 -5.31
C GLU A 113 17.27 -1.79 -6.42
N ASP A 114 16.91 -0.51 -6.28
CA ASP A 114 16.17 0.33 -7.26
C ASP A 114 16.82 0.53 -8.65
N LYS A 115 17.89 -0.21 -8.95
CA LYS A 115 18.71 -0.03 -10.14
C LYS A 115 19.45 -1.30 -10.55
N LEU A 116 19.59 -1.46 -11.85
CA LEU A 116 20.53 -2.36 -12.48
C LEU A 116 21.81 -1.60 -12.82
N ALA A 117 22.97 -2.23 -12.67
CA ALA A 117 24.25 -1.64 -12.99
C ALA A 117 25.03 -2.50 -14.00
N VAL A 118 25.57 -1.88 -15.05
CA VAL A 118 26.39 -2.53 -16.08
C VAL A 118 27.64 -1.72 -16.39
N GLY A 119 28.68 -2.39 -16.90
CA GLY A 119 29.97 -1.76 -17.18
C GLY A 119 30.94 -1.95 -16.03
N ARG A 120 31.84 -0.99 -15.78
CA ARG A 120 33.01 -1.20 -14.92
C ARG A 120 33.31 -0.02 -14.02
N LEU A 121 33.86 -0.31 -12.83
CA LEU A 121 34.44 0.68 -11.93
C LEU A 121 35.81 0.18 -11.46
N GLY A 122 36.88 0.64 -12.12
CA GLY A 122 38.25 0.21 -11.83
C GLY A 122 38.49 -1.27 -12.11
N ARG A 123 38.42 -2.13 -11.08
CA ARG A 123 38.50 -3.60 -11.19
C ARG A 123 37.17 -4.32 -10.94
N ASP A 124 36.13 -3.63 -10.50
CA ASP A 124 34.79 -4.19 -10.32
C ASP A 124 34.02 -4.14 -11.65
N SER A 125 33.60 -5.30 -12.14
CA SER A 125 32.78 -5.47 -13.34
C SER A 125 31.34 -5.79 -12.95
N LYS A 126 30.38 -5.16 -13.61
CA LYS A 126 28.95 -5.30 -13.32
C LYS A 126 28.18 -5.80 -14.54
N ILE A 127 27.32 -6.80 -14.31
CA ILE A 127 26.48 -7.45 -15.30
C ILE A 127 25.07 -7.54 -14.71
N ALA A 128 24.08 -7.03 -15.42
CA ALA A 128 22.67 -7.17 -15.05
C ALA A 128 22.08 -8.43 -15.69
N TYR A 129 21.11 -9.05 -15.03
CA TYR A 129 20.40 -10.24 -15.48
C TYR A 129 18.90 -9.98 -15.44
N LEU A 130 18.18 -10.40 -16.48
CA LEU A 130 16.76 -10.16 -16.67
C LEU A 130 16.04 -11.47 -17.04
N LYS A 131 14.84 -11.70 -16.52
CA LYS A 131 13.91 -12.71 -17.05
C LYS A 131 12.60 -12.08 -17.51
N PHE A 132 12.04 -12.59 -18.59
CA PHE A 132 10.72 -12.22 -19.11
C PHE A 132 9.92 -13.49 -19.45
N LEU A 133 8.58 -13.40 -19.38
CA LEU A 133 7.68 -14.46 -19.83
C LEU A 133 6.81 -13.94 -20.99
N VAL A 134 7.04 -14.45 -22.19
CA VAL A 134 6.19 -14.17 -23.36
C VAL A 134 4.96 -15.09 -23.30
N PRO A 135 3.72 -14.56 -23.26
CA PRO A 135 2.52 -15.37 -23.08
C PRO A 135 2.28 -16.42 -24.16
N ALA A 136 1.66 -17.53 -23.76
CA ALA A 136 1.20 -18.58 -24.68
C ALA A 136 0.28 -18.00 -25.78
N GLY A 137 0.46 -18.44 -27.02
CA GLY A 137 -0.30 -17.96 -28.18
C GLY A 137 0.17 -16.63 -28.79
N ALA A 138 1.12 -15.92 -28.18
CA ALA A 138 1.68 -14.68 -28.74
C ALA A 138 2.41 -14.93 -30.07
N LYS A 139 1.88 -14.39 -31.17
CA LYS A 139 2.51 -14.42 -32.50
C LYS A 139 3.50 -13.26 -32.65
N VAL A 140 4.70 -13.44 -32.13
CA VAL A 140 5.77 -12.41 -32.15
C VAL A 140 6.24 -12.15 -33.59
N THR A 141 6.27 -10.88 -34.00
CA THR A 141 6.77 -10.41 -35.30
C THR A 141 7.95 -9.42 -35.18
N GLY A 142 8.20 -8.94 -33.97
CA GLY A 142 9.35 -8.11 -33.60
C GLY A 142 9.47 -8.08 -32.08
N ALA A 143 10.66 -7.77 -31.57
CA ALA A 143 10.89 -7.64 -30.13
C ALA A 143 12.02 -6.66 -29.85
N ARG A 144 11.88 -5.86 -28.80
CA ARG A 144 12.88 -4.91 -28.33
C ARG A 144 12.90 -4.85 -26.81
N LEU A 145 14.07 -4.84 -26.20
CA LEU A 145 14.23 -4.54 -24.78
C LEU A 145 14.41 -3.05 -24.60
N LYS A 146 13.56 -2.45 -23.76
CA LYS A 146 13.68 -1.07 -23.29
C LYS A 146 14.23 -1.07 -21.86
N LEU A 147 15.23 -0.22 -21.62
CA LEU A 147 15.83 0.06 -20.31
C LEU A 147 15.80 1.56 -20.06
N ILE A 148 15.19 2.00 -18.96
CA ILE A 148 15.17 3.41 -18.55
C ILE A 148 16.45 3.71 -17.77
N THR A 149 17.17 4.78 -18.10
CA THR A 149 18.47 5.10 -17.48
C THR A 149 18.34 5.85 -16.14
N VAL A 150 19.42 5.84 -15.36
CA VAL A 150 19.53 6.55 -14.08
C VAL A 150 20.85 7.31 -14.05
N GLY A 151 20.83 8.51 -14.66
CA GLY A 151 22.03 9.25 -15.01
C GLY A 151 22.68 8.72 -16.30
N ASP A 152 23.90 9.19 -16.56
CA ASP A 152 24.56 9.05 -17.85
C ASP A 152 24.87 7.60 -18.27
N VAL A 153 24.89 7.36 -19.59
CA VAL A 153 25.30 6.10 -20.19
C VAL A 153 26.79 6.13 -20.56
N GLY A 154 27.55 5.21 -19.97
CA GLY A 154 29.01 5.13 -20.13
C GLY A 154 29.53 4.59 -21.46
N GLY A 155 28.65 4.07 -22.32
CA GLY A 155 29.02 3.48 -23.61
C GLY A 155 28.03 2.41 -24.11
N PRO A 156 28.39 1.63 -25.15
CA PRO A 156 27.51 0.64 -25.77
C PRO A 156 26.96 -0.40 -24.78
N VAL A 157 25.72 -0.81 -25.00
CA VAL A 157 24.95 -1.73 -24.16
C VAL A 157 24.62 -2.97 -24.98
N THR A 158 25.18 -4.12 -24.57
CA THR A 158 25.02 -5.40 -25.26
C THR A 158 24.17 -6.35 -24.42
N VAL A 159 23.11 -6.87 -25.02
CA VAL A 159 22.25 -7.91 -24.45
C VAL A 159 22.72 -9.27 -25.00
N SER A 160 22.73 -10.31 -24.17
CA SER A 160 23.08 -11.68 -24.56
C SER A 160 22.08 -12.67 -23.99
N ARG A 161 21.75 -13.74 -24.72
CA ARG A 161 20.88 -14.80 -24.18
C ARG A 161 21.60 -15.54 -23.06
N VAL A 162 20.84 -15.94 -22.05
CA VAL A 162 21.30 -16.85 -20.99
C VAL A 162 20.47 -18.13 -21.11
N ALA A 163 21.13 -19.29 -21.08
CA ALA A 163 20.48 -20.59 -21.24
C ALA A 163 19.78 -21.05 -19.94
N ASP A 164 20.38 -20.74 -18.79
CA ASP A 164 19.77 -20.98 -17.48
C ASP A 164 18.77 -19.86 -17.12
N ALA A 165 17.58 -20.28 -16.66
CA ALA A 165 16.53 -19.40 -16.14
C ALA A 165 16.08 -19.80 -14.72
N GLY A 166 16.76 -20.76 -14.09
CA GLY A 166 16.49 -21.25 -12.73
C GLY A 166 17.05 -20.36 -11.61
N TRP A 167 17.88 -19.37 -11.95
CA TRP A 167 18.28 -18.31 -11.03
C TRP A 167 17.07 -17.45 -10.60
N SER A 168 17.23 -16.68 -9.52
CA SER A 168 16.25 -15.67 -9.04
C SER A 168 16.98 -14.46 -8.48
N GLU A 169 16.38 -13.28 -8.62
CA GLU A 169 16.94 -11.97 -8.20
C GLU A 169 17.51 -12.00 -6.76
N ARG A 170 16.79 -12.65 -5.83
CA ARG A 170 17.05 -12.72 -4.37
C ARG A 170 18.19 -13.66 -4.00
N LYS A 171 18.74 -14.41 -4.96
CA LYS A 171 19.76 -15.44 -4.75
C LYS A 171 20.94 -15.33 -5.72
N LEU A 172 20.87 -14.45 -6.73
CA LEU A 172 21.94 -14.33 -7.71
C LEU A 172 23.12 -13.54 -7.13
N THR A 173 24.25 -14.23 -7.00
CA THR A 173 25.55 -13.66 -6.62
C THR A 173 26.50 -13.76 -7.82
N ALA A 174 27.67 -13.10 -7.76
CA ALA A 174 28.65 -13.23 -8.84
C ALA A 174 29.23 -14.66 -8.95
N ARG A 175 29.17 -15.46 -7.87
CA ARG A 175 29.59 -16.88 -7.88
C ARG A 175 28.56 -17.78 -8.58
N THR A 176 27.28 -17.46 -8.49
CA THR A 176 26.18 -18.26 -9.05
C THR A 176 25.64 -17.69 -10.37
N ALA A 177 26.27 -16.66 -10.91
CA ALA A 177 25.85 -15.98 -12.13
C ALA A 177 26.00 -16.91 -13.37
N PRO A 178 24.92 -17.24 -14.08
CA PRO A 178 24.98 -18.09 -15.26
C PRO A 178 25.68 -17.37 -16.42
N GLN A 179 26.51 -18.08 -17.18
CA GLN A 179 27.35 -17.45 -18.20
C GLN A 179 26.53 -16.84 -19.35
N PRO A 180 26.76 -15.56 -19.70
CA PRO A 180 26.16 -14.94 -20.89
C PRO A 180 26.63 -15.62 -22.18
N GLY A 181 25.68 -16.05 -23.01
CA GLY A 181 25.95 -16.61 -24.33
C GLY A 181 26.29 -15.55 -25.38
N ALA A 182 25.99 -15.87 -26.64
CA ALA A 182 26.18 -14.96 -27.76
C ALA A 182 25.35 -13.66 -27.61
N PRO A 183 25.83 -12.52 -28.14
CA PRO A 183 25.05 -11.30 -28.26
C PRO A 183 23.72 -11.54 -28.99
N ALA A 184 22.64 -11.05 -28.38
CA ALA A 184 21.28 -11.06 -28.92
C ALA A 184 20.92 -9.74 -29.61
N GLY A 185 21.54 -8.64 -29.16
CA GLY A 185 21.40 -7.30 -29.71
C GLY A 185 22.31 -6.32 -28.96
N THR A 186 22.64 -5.20 -29.60
CA THR A 186 23.48 -4.13 -29.04
C THR A 186 22.90 -2.77 -29.40
N ALA A 187 22.96 -1.81 -28.49
CA ALA A 187 22.67 -0.40 -28.76
C ALA A 187 23.86 0.48 -28.37
N SER A 188 24.07 1.57 -29.12
CA SER A 188 25.03 2.63 -28.81
C SER A 188 24.28 3.94 -28.57
N PRO A 189 23.68 4.13 -27.38
CA PRO A 189 22.92 5.33 -27.05
C PRO A 189 23.85 6.56 -26.87
N ALA A 190 23.25 7.75 -26.90
CA ALA A 190 23.91 8.97 -26.45
C ALA A 190 24.16 8.94 -24.93
N ALA A 191 25.13 9.72 -24.45
CA ALA A 191 25.51 9.73 -23.03
C ALA A 191 24.38 10.22 -22.11
N ASP A 192 23.54 11.12 -22.59
CA ASP A 192 22.39 11.73 -21.90
C ASP A 192 21.06 11.00 -22.16
N ALA A 193 21.08 9.86 -22.87
CA ALA A 193 19.86 9.17 -23.28
C ALA A 193 19.04 8.66 -22.08
N ALA A 194 17.82 9.17 -21.91
CA ALA A 194 16.87 8.76 -20.86
C ALA A 194 16.34 7.31 -21.00
N GLU A 195 16.54 6.70 -22.17
CA GLU A 195 16.11 5.34 -22.51
C GLU A 195 17.10 4.69 -23.47
N VAL A 196 17.36 3.39 -23.28
CA VAL A 196 18.09 2.54 -24.23
C VAL A 196 17.14 1.45 -24.74
N SER A 197 16.91 1.43 -26.06
CA SER A 197 16.11 0.39 -26.74
C SER A 197 17.03 -0.50 -27.58
N ILE A 198 17.03 -1.80 -27.32
CA ILE A 198 17.85 -2.81 -28.00
C ILE A 198 16.92 -3.72 -28.81
N ASP A 199 17.16 -3.87 -30.12
CA ASP A 199 16.45 -4.86 -30.96
C ASP A 199 16.83 -6.29 -30.53
N LEU A 200 15.82 -7.13 -30.31
CA LEU A 200 15.93 -8.53 -29.91
C LEU A 200 15.06 -9.45 -30.80
N ARG A 201 14.60 -9.00 -31.96
CA ARG A 201 13.67 -9.73 -32.85
C ARG A 201 14.13 -11.12 -33.31
N THR A 202 15.44 -11.35 -33.31
CA THR A 202 16.07 -12.65 -33.64
C THR A 202 16.18 -13.57 -32.43
N ALA A 203 16.14 -13.01 -31.21
CA ALA A 203 16.32 -13.72 -29.95
C ALA A 203 15.00 -13.99 -29.22
N VAL A 204 13.94 -13.24 -29.51
CA VAL A 204 12.56 -13.43 -29.01
C VAL A 204 11.63 -13.60 -30.21
N THR A 205 11.28 -14.85 -30.50
CA THR A 205 10.57 -15.26 -31.72
C THR A 205 9.21 -15.92 -31.46
N GLY A 206 8.79 -16.08 -30.21
CA GLY A 206 7.53 -16.71 -29.84
C GLY A 206 7.27 -16.72 -28.33
N PRO A 207 6.27 -17.50 -27.88
CA PRO A 207 5.99 -17.74 -26.45
C PRO A 207 7.13 -18.46 -25.73
N GLY A 208 7.30 -18.17 -24.44
CA GLY A 208 8.27 -18.87 -23.58
C GLY A 208 8.92 -17.98 -22.52
N ALA A 209 9.76 -18.60 -21.68
CA ALA A 209 10.61 -17.90 -20.73
C ALA A 209 11.93 -17.47 -21.38
N TYR A 210 12.31 -16.21 -21.17
CA TYR A 210 13.50 -15.60 -21.77
C TYR A 210 14.39 -14.99 -20.70
N SER A 211 15.51 -15.65 -20.40
CA SER A 211 16.61 -15.07 -19.62
C SER A 211 17.64 -14.37 -20.50
N PHE A 212 18.14 -13.23 -20.02
CA PHE A 212 19.15 -12.39 -20.65
C PHE A 212 20.20 -11.92 -19.63
N ALA A 213 21.37 -11.54 -20.15
CA ALA A 213 22.37 -10.76 -19.43
C ALA A 213 22.68 -9.48 -20.21
N VAL A 214 22.74 -8.35 -19.51
CA VAL A 214 23.05 -7.03 -20.07
C VAL A 214 24.44 -6.61 -19.60
N ARG A 215 25.29 -6.22 -20.54
CA ARG A 215 26.69 -5.84 -20.34
C ARG A 215 26.97 -4.49 -21.01
N SER A 216 27.99 -3.79 -20.54
CA SER A 216 28.61 -2.69 -21.28
C SER A 216 30.13 -2.89 -21.30
N SER A 217 30.77 -2.44 -22.38
CA SER A 217 32.22 -2.35 -22.50
C SER A 217 32.81 -1.09 -21.86
N ALA A 218 31.96 -0.20 -21.32
CA ALA A 218 32.36 1.05 -20.68
C ALA A 218 33.33 0.86 -19.51
N SER A 219 34.26 1.81 -19.37
CA SER A 219 35.16 1.96 -18.21
C SER A 219 34.48 2.63 -17.00
N SER A 220 33.23 3.06 -17.17
CA SER A 220 32.32 3.59 -16.15
C SER A 220 31.10 2.67 -15.99
N VAL A 221 30.26 2.95 -14.97
CA VAL A 221 29.04 2.19 -14.69
C VAL A 221 27.81 2.95 -15.18
N THR A 222 27.17 2.42 -16.22
CA THR A 222 25.80 2.79 -16.62
C THR A 222 24.82 2.20 -15.61
N ARG A 223 23.79 2.98 -15.25
CA ARG A 223 22.67 2.50 -14.42
C ARG A 223 21.37 2.54 -15.20
N PHE A 224 20.54 1.52 -14.98
CA PHE A 224 19.15 1.49 -15.41
C PHE A 224 18.24 1.33 -14.20
N ARG A 225 16.97 1.64 -14.37
CA ARG A 225 15.92 1.26 -13.42
C ARG A 225 15.73 -0.26 -13.42
N SER A 226 15.62 -0.84 -12.24
CA SER A 226 15.13 -2.22 -12.05
C SER A 226 13.60 -2.25 -11.92
N SER A 227 12.99 -3.41 -11.73
CA SER A 227 11.55 -3.51 -11.43
C SER A 227 11.12 -2.83 -10.12
N GLU A 228 12.03 -2.68 -9.16
CA GLU A 228 11.81 -2.01 -7.86
C GLU A 228 11.73 -0.48 -8.03
N ALA A 229 12.19 0.05 -9.17
CA ALA A 229 12.29 1.48 -9.41
C ALA A 229 10.94 2.16 -9.63
N LYS A 230 10.72 3.27 -8.91
CA LYS A 230 9.56 4.15 -9.13
C LYS A 230 9.61 4.74 -10.54
N GLY A 231 8.59 4.42 -11.34
CA GLY A 231 8.47 4.89 -12.73
C GLY A 231 8.92 3.90 -13.81
N GLY A 232 8.95 2.61 -13.49
CA GLY A 232 9.12 1.51 -14.45
C GLY A 232 10.56 1.02 -14.58
N GLY A 233 10.70 -0.30 -14.65
CA GLY A 233 11.95 -1.03 -14.85
C GLY A 233 12.16 -1.51 -16.30
N PRO A 234 12.81 -2.66 -16.50
CA PRO A 234 13.01 -3.26 -17.82
C PRO A 234 11.68 -3.67 -18.50
N GLU A 235 11.42 -3.17 -19.72
CA GLU A 235 10.26 -3.57 -20.54
C GLU A 235 10.73 -4.38 -21.76
N LEU A 236 10.37 -5.67 -21.85
CA LEU A 236 10.44 -6.40 -23.12
C LEU A 236 9.17 -6.11 -23.92
N ILE A 237 9.32 -5.36 -25.01
CA ILE A 237 8.22 -4.94 -25.85
C ILE A 237 8.22 -5.81 -27.11
N ILE A 238 7.16 -6.60 -27.30
CA ILE A 238 6.99 -7.47 -28.47
C ILE A 238 5.94 -6.88 -29.41
N THR A 239 6.26 -6.82 -30.70
CA THR A 239 5.26 -6.58 -31.75
C THR A 239 4.57 -7.91 -32.05
N THR A 240 3.24 -7.88 -32.18
CA THR A 240 2.44 -9.08 -32.50
C THR A 240 1.79 -9.00 -33.88
N ALA A 241 1.58 -10.16 -34.51
CA ALA A 241 0.83 -10.25 -35.76
C ALA A 241 -0.64 -9.88 -35.51
N GLN A 242 -1.07 -8.72 -36.03
CA GLN A 242 -2.47 -8.31 -35.99
C GLN A 242 -3.35 -9.38 -36.69
N PRO A 243 -4.51 -9.77 -36.11
CA PRO A 243 -5.45 -10.62 -36.81
C PRO A 243 -5.88 -9.98 -38.14
N ALA A 244 -5.77 -10.74 -39.23
CA ALA A 244 -6.21 -10.26 -40.54
C ALA A 244 -7.71 -9.96 -40.50
N LYS A 245 -8.07 -8.67 -40.56
CA LYS A 245 -9.46 -8.23 -40.70
C LYS A 245 -10.03 -8.88 -41.97
N PRO A 246 -11.15 -9.63 -41.91
CA PRO A 246 -11.82 -10.12 -43.11
C PRO A 246 -12.09 -8.95 -44.06
N ALA A 247 -11.58 -9.04 -45.29
CA ALA A 247 -11.74 -7.99 -46.27
C ALA A 247 -13.24 -7.82 -46.59
N PRO A 248 -13.78 -6.59 -46.59
CA PRO A 248 -15.13 -6.35 -47.10
C PRO A 248 -15.20 -6.84 -48.54
N ALA A 249 -16.14 -7.75 -48.82
CA ALA A 249 -16.36 -8.27 -50.16
C ALA A 249 -16.87 -7.16 -51.09
N LYS A 250 -15.96 -6.47 -51.77
CA LYS A 250 -16.29 -5.46 -52.78
C LYS A 250 -16.89 -6.15 -54.00
N PRO A 251 -18.10 -5.78 -54.45
CA PRO A 251 -18.64 -6.27 -55.72
C PRO A 251 -17.68 -5.95 -56.88
N GLY A 252 -17.41 -6.94 -57.72
CA GLY A 252 -16.53 -6.78 -58.87
C GLY A 252 -17.16 -5.88 -59.95
N PRO A 253 -16.39 -4.98 -60.59
CA PRO A 253 -16.90 -4.16 -61.68
C PRO A 253 -17.06 -5.01 -62.96
N THR A 254 -18.27 -5.44 -63.27
CA THR A 254 -18.60 -6.12 -64.53
C THR A 254 -18.79 -5.11 -65.66
N THR A 255 -17.71 -4.71 -66.32
CA THR A 255 -17.76 -4.07 -67.63
C THR A 255 -17.87 -5.16 -68.72
N PRO A 256 -18.88 -5.14 -69.61
CA PRO A 256 -19.01 -6.16 -70.65
C PRO A 256 -17.87 -6.14 -71.68
N ALA A 257 -17.38 -7.31 -72.08
CA ALA A 257 -16.53 -7.47 -73.25
C ALA A 257 -17.41 -7.58 -74.53
N PRO A 258 -17.04 -6.93 -75.65
CA PRO A 258 -17.81 -7.00 -76.89
C PRO A 258 -17.51 -8.28 -77.67
N THR A 259 -18.37 -9.30 -77.53
CA THR A 259 -18.24 -10.56 -78.27
C THR A 259 -19.05 -10.54 -79.57
N LYS A 260 -18.37 -10.60 -80.71
CA LYS A 260 -18.99 -10.73 -82.05
C LYS A 260 -19.69 -12.10 -82.18
N PRO A 261 -20.93 -12.18 -82.71
CA PRO A 261 -21.63 -13.46 -82.85
C PRO A 261 -21.09 -14.30 -84.02
N ALA A 262 -21.16 -15.62 -83.84
CA ALA A 262 -21.10 -16.64 -84.90
C ALA A 262 -22.34 -17.56 -84.74
N PRO A 263 -23.00 -18.01 -85.82
CA PRO A 263 -24.33 -18.63 -85.72
C PRO A 263 -24.31 -20.17 -85.74
N THR A 264 -25.21 -20.80 -84.97
CA THR A 264 -25.74 -22.15 -85.25
C THR A 264 -27.10 -22.41 -84.55
N THR A 265 -28.09 -22.85 -85.33
CA THR A 265 -29.33 -23.54 -84.90
C THR A 265 -29.08 -25.06 -84.72
N PRO A 266 -30.02 -25.92 -84.25
CA PRO A 266 -31.42 -25.72 -83.81
C PRO A 266 -31.55 -25.89 -82.25
N ALA A 267 -32.59 -26.41 -81.56
CA ALA A 267 -33.89 -27.04 -81.89
C ALA A 267 -34.91 -26.87 -80.71
N PRO A 268 -36.21 -27.25 -80.88
CA PRO A 268 -37.28 -26.90 -79.93
C PRO A 268 -37.82 -28.04 -79.04
N THR A 269 -38.32 -27.69 -77.85
CA THR A 269 -39.32 -28.50 -77.11
C THR A 269 -40.27 -27.65 -76.25
N LYS A 270 -41.42 -28.25 -75.89
CA LYS A 270 -42.65 -27.63 -75.37
C LYS A 270 -42.66 -27.37 -73.84
N PRO A 271 -43.27 -26.27 -73.32
CA PRO A 271 -43.50 -26.06 -71.88
C PRO A 271 -44.74 -26.77 -71.33
N ALA A 272 -44.79 -26.96 -70.00
CA ALA A 272 -45.98 -27.41 -69.26
C ALA A 272 -46.38 -26.36 -68.20
N PRO A 273 -47.68 -26.20 -67.87
CA PRO A 273 -48.17 -25.11 -67.00
C PRO A 273 -48.47 -25.54 -65.55
N THR A 274 -48.43 -24.57 -64.63
CA THR A 274 -49.12 -24.62 -63.32
C THR A 274 -49.47 -23.21 -62.82
N THR A 275 -50.49 -23.12 -61.96
CA THR A 275 -51.26 -21.88 -61.70
C THR A 275 -50.91 -21.21 -60.35
N PRO A 276 -50.99 -19.87 -60.21
CA PRO A 276 -50.79 -19.18 -58.92
C PRO A 276 -52.01 -19.26 -57.99
N ALA A 277 -51.79 -19.10 -56.67
CA ALA A 277 -52.83 -18.97 -55.65
C ALA A 277 -52.97 -17.49 -55.17
N PRO A 278 -54.17 -17.03 -54.75
CA PRO A 278 -54.46 -15.61 -54.52
C PRO A 278 -54.22 -15.13 -53.08
N THR A 279 -53.93 -13.82 -52.94
CA THR A 279 -53.71 -13.11 -51.66
C THR A 279 -54.97 -12.34 -51.21
N LYS A 280 -55.15 -12.13 -49.88
CA LYS A 280 -56.10 -11.15 -49.34
C LYS A 280 -55.51 -10.40 -48.13
N PRO A 281 -55.63 -9.06 -48.02
CA PRO A 281 -55.18 -8.30 -46.84
C PRO A 281 -56.19 -8.27 -45.68
N ALA A 282 -55.75 -7.81 -44.50
CA ALA A 282 -56.56 -7.49 -43.33
C ALA A 282 -56.34 -6.02 -42.88
N PRO A 283 -57.34 -5.34 -42.27
CA PRO A 283 -57.29 -3.91 -41.97
C PRO A 283 -56.78 -3.56 -40.55
N THR A 284 -56.52 -2.27 -40.31
CA THR A 284 -55.95 -1.68 -39.07
C THR A 284 -56.91 -0.69 -38.38
N THR A 285 -56.46 -0.14 -37.23
CA THR A 285 -56.82 1.19 -36.62
C THR A 285 -57.90 1.17 -35.53
N PRO A 286 -57.88 2.04 -34.48
CA PRO A 286 -56.77 2.52 -33.62
C PRO A 286 -57.01 2.20 -32.11
N ALA A 287 -56.26 2.81 -31.18
CA ALA A 287 -56.35 2.60 -29.71
C ALA A 287 -56.82 3.84 -28.91
N PRO A 288 -57.43 3.66 -27.71
CA PRO A 288 -57.64 4.71 -26.70
C PRO A 288 -56.91 4.42 -25.34
N THR A 289 -57.21 5.22 -24.30
CA THR A 289 -56.26 5.61 -23.23
C THR A 289 -56.47 4.95 -21.83
N LYS A 290 -55.43 5.05 -20.99
CA LYS A 290 -55.29 4.64 -19.56
C LYS A 290 -56.44 5.10 -18.62
N PRO A 291 -56.75 4.36 -17.54
CA PRO A 291 -56.18 4.68 -16.21
C PRO A 291 -55.74 3.45 -15.35
N VAL A 292 -55.35 3.71 -14.10
CA VAL A 292 -54.68 2.85 -13.06
C VAL A 292 -55.09 3.44 -11.68
N PRO A 293 -55.09 2.76 -10.49
CA PRO A 293 -54.63 1.40 -10.10
C PRO A 293 -55.66 0.52 -9.33
N ALA A 294 -55.29 -0.73 -9.00
CA ALA A 294 -55.67 -1.44 -7.75
C ALA A 294 -54.73 -2.65 -7.47
N THR A 295 -54.56 -3.05 -6.21
CA THR A 295 -53.63 -4.11 -5.75
C THR A 295 -54.37 -5.30 -5.12
N PRO A 296 -53.95 -6.55 -5.36
CA PRO A 296 -54.15 -7.66 -4.40
C PRO A 296 -52.84 -8.13 -3.72
N ALA A 297 -52.98 -8.75 -2.55
CA ALA A 297 -51.89 -9.16 -1.65
C ALA A 297 -51.27 -10.56 -1.99
N PRO A 298 -50.09 -10.93 -1.46
CA PRO A 298 -49.39 -12.16 -1.85
C PRO A 298 -49.88 -13.42 -1.11
N THR A 299 -49.98 -14.55 -1.82
CA THR A 299 -50.37 -15.85 -1.26
C THR A 299 -49.14 -16.67 -0.86
N LYS A 300 -49.06 -17.07 0.41
CA LYS A 300 -47.97 -17.87 1.01
C LYS A 300 -48.27 -19.38 0.96
N PRO A 301 -47.36 -20.24 0.46
CA PRO A 301 -47.35 -21.68 0.75
C PRO A 301 -46.88 -21.98 2.20
N ALA A 302 -47.46 -23.02 2.81
CA ALA A 302 -47.12 -23.50 4.16
C ALA A 302 -45.89 -24.43 4.15
N PRO A 303 -45.18 -24.62 5.30
CA PRO A 303 -43.95 -25.41 5.34
C PRO A 303 -44.21 -26.93 5.40
N THR A 304 -43.42 -27.70 4.67
CA THR A 304 -43.42 -29.17 4.77
C THR A 304 -42.57 -29.64 5.95
N GLN A 305 -43.13 -30.49 6.80
CA GLN A 305 -42.47 -31.06 7.97
C GLN A 305 -41.59 -32.26 7.58
N ALA A 306 -40.40 -32.38 8.17
CA ALA A 306 -39.53 -33.55 8.04
C ALA A 306 -39.13 -34.08 9.43
N THR A 307 -39.06 -35.41 9.56
CA THR A 307 -38.87 -36.12 10.84
C THR A 307 -37.40 -36.27 11.25
N PRO A 308 -37.08 -36.34 12.55
CA PRO A 308 -35.74 -36.62 13.04
C PRO A 308 -35.39 -38.12 12.98
N THR A 309 -34.11 -38.41 12.74
CA THR A 309 -33.50 -39.76 12.73
C THR A 309 -32.34 -39.77 13.75
N PRO A 310 -32.13 -40.85 14.54
CA PRO A 310 -31.44 -40.76 15.85
C PRO A 310 -29.90 -40.77 15.80
N ALA A 311 -29.31 -40.40 16.93
CA ALA A 311 -27.86 -40.29 17.12
C ALA A 311 -27.14 -41.64 17.33
N PRO A 312 -25.88 -41.79 16.86
CA PRO A 312 -25.02 -42.93 17.23
C PRO A 312 -24.53 -42.86 18.68
N ALA A 313 -24.25 -44.03 19.27
CA ALA A 313 -23.92 -44.16 20.70
C ALA A 313 -22.41 -44.07 21.03
N LYS A 314 -22.12 -43.74 22.30
CA LYS A 314 -20.81 -43.72 22.95
C LYS A 314 -20.27 -45.14 23.24
N PRO A 315 -18.96 -45.37 23.06
CA PRO A 315 -18.20 -46.32 23.88
C PRO A 315 -17.10 -45.64 24.71
N SER A 316 -16.92 -46.08 25.96
CA SER A 316 -15.86 -45.65 26.92
C SER A 316 -16.04 -46.46 28.22
N PRO A 317 -15.00 -46.74 29.04
CA PRO A 317 -13.56 -46.48 28.88
C PRO A 317 -12.68 -47.75 28.93
N SER A 318 -11.37 -47.59 28.72
CA SER A 318 -10.34 -48.49 29.25
C SER A 318 -9.14 -47.66 29.74
N GLN A 319 -8.71 -47.88 30.99
CA GLN A 319 -7.63 -47.14 31.66
C GLN A 319 -6.66 -48.12 32.33
N PRO A 320 -5.34 -47.87 32.22
CA PRO A 320 -4.37 -48.23 33.25
C PRO A 320 -4.02 -47.04 34.16
N ALA A 321 -3.72 -47.32 35.44
CA ALA A 321 -3.42 -46.33 36.47
C ALA A 321 -1.95 -45.81 36.39
N PRO A 322 -1.63 -44.65 36.99
CA PRO A 322 -0.29 -44.05 36.90
C PRO A 322 0.75 -44.70 37.83
N VAL A 323 2.03 -44.59 37.46
CA VAL A 323 3.18 -45.00 38.28
C VAL A 323 3.84 -43.75 38.90
N PRO A 324 4.00 -43.64 40.23
CA PRO A 324 4.63 -42.49 40.85
C PRO A 324 6.16 -42.64 40.96
N SER A 325 6.91 -41.64 40.50
CA SER A 325 8.38 -41.59 40.59
C SER A 325 8.85 -40.54 41.60
N THR A 326 9.42 -40.98 42.72
CA THR A 326 10.00 -40.11 43.76
C THR A 326 11.48 -39.78 43.50
N PRO A 327 11.92 -38.57 43.89
CA PRO A 327 13.24 -38.39 44.51
C PRO A 327 13.11 -37.96 46.00
N PRO A 328 14.18 -38.08 46.80
CA PRO A 328 14.05 -38.27 48.25
C PRO A 328 14.17 -37.02 49.14
N THR A 329 13.67 -37.16 50.36
CA THR A 329 13.83 -36.22 51.48
C THR A 329 15.15 -36.46 52.23
N GLN A 330 15.88 -35.39 52.58
CA GLN A 330 16.72 -35.29 53.78
C GLN A 330 16.51 -33.87 54.35
N SER A 331 15.81 -33.71 55.48
CA SER A 331 16.28 -33.85 56.87
C SER A 331 16.72 -32.49 57.45
N ALA A 332 15.89 -31.94 58.34
CA ALA A 332 16.21 -30.76 59.14
C ALA A 332 17.15 -31.11 60.31
N PRO A 333 17.65 -30.10 61.03
CA PRO A 333 17.15 -29.96 62.41
C PRO A 333 16.68 -28.55 62.77
N ALA A 334 15.95 -28.48 63.88
CA ALA A 334 15.53 -27.28 64.62
C ALA A 334 15.72 -27.58 66.13
N PRO A 335 15.38 -26.70 67.11
CA PRO A 335 14.88 -25.31 67.00
C PRO A 335 15.60 -24.30 67.94
N THR A 336 15.17 -23.03 67.95
CA THR A 336 15.03 -22.23 69.20
C THR A 336 14.12 -20.99 69.07
N THR A 337 13.14 -20.89 69.98
CA THR A 337 12.55 -19.66 70.61
C THR A 337 12.15 -18.40 69.81
N SER A 338 10.86 -18.03 69.92
CA SER A 338 10.32 -16.65 69.86
C SER A 338 10.27 -16.03 71.28
N PRO A 339 10.06 -14.71 71.52
CA PRO A 339 8.76 -13.98 71.32
C PRO A 339 8.88 -12.71 70.43
N SER A 340 7.87 -12.32 69.64
CA SER A 340 6.69 -11.43 69.92
C SER A 340 6.93 -9.90 69.95
N PRO A 341 5.92 -9.05 69.67
CA PRO A 341 6.12 -7.82 68.86
C PRO A 341 5.77 -6.48 69.55
N SER A 342 5.99 -5.38 68.83
CA SER A 342 5.62 -4.00 69.24
C SER A 342 4.73 -3.28 68.21
N GLN A 343 3.87 -2.40 68.72
CA GLN A 343 2.72 -1.77 68.06
C GLN A 343 2.97 -0.29 67.70
N PRO A 344 2.46 0.24 66.56
CA PRO A 344 2.37 1.69 66.32
C PRO A 344 1.12 2.33 66.96
N ALA A 345 1.27 3.56 67.48
CA ALA A 345 0.21 4.35 68.13
C ALA A 345 -0.57 5.25 67.13
N PRO A 346 -1.77 5.76 67.49
CA PRO A 346 -2.70 6.39 66.54
C PRO A 346 -2.50 7.90 66.33
N ALA A 347 -3.14 8.43 65.28
CA ALA A 347 -3.25 9.88 64.99
C ALA A 347 -4.52 10.51 65.64
N PRO A 348 -4.49 11.81 66.01
CA PRO A 348 -5.56 12.49 66.76
C PRO A 348 -6.67 13.12 65.89
N THR A 349 -7.78 13.54 66.52
CA THR A 349 -9.06 13.90 65.87
C THR A 349 -9.61 15.29 66.25
N THR A 350 -9.85 16.14 65.25
CA THR A 350 -10.97 17.14 65.12
C THR A 350 -11.09 18.24 66.22
N PRO A 351 -12.07 19.20 66.24
CA PRO A 351 -13.14 19.57 65.28
C PRO A 351 -13.11 21.09 64.85
N PRO A 352 -14.19 21.93 64.86
CA PRO A 352 -14.90 22.34 63.61
C PRO A 352 -15.24 23.85 63.43
N THR A 353 -15.70 24.29 62.24
CA THR A 353 -16.80 25.30 62.10
C THR A 353 -17.43 25.46 60.69
N GLN A 354 -18.78 25.53 60.68
CA GLN A 354 -19.71 26.34 59.86
C GLN A 354 -19.90 26.18 58.32
N SER A 355 -21.19 25.98 57.98
CA SER A 355 -21.88 26.07 56.66
C SER A 355 -22.19 27.56 56.28
N SER A 356 -22.83 27.97 55.19
CA SER A 356 -23.59 27.39 54.03
C SER A 356 -23.85 28.53 53.00
N PRO A 357 -24.61 28.38 51.88
CA PRO A 357 -25.06 27.20 51.14
C PRO A 357 -24.68 27.26 49.63
N ALA A 358 -25.10 26.27 48.84
CA ALA A 358 -25.10 26.29 47.37
C ALA A 358 -26.55 26.36 46.80
N PRO A 359 -26.78 26.88 45.58
CA PRO A 359 -28.10 26.87 44.96
C PRO A 359 -28.55 25.46 44.55
N THR A 360 -29.84 25.18 44.70
CA THR A 360 -30.43 23.84 44.50
C THR A 360 -30.75 23.51 43.05
N THR A 361 -30.36 22.31 42.63
CA THR A 361 -30.92 21.56 41.49
C THR A 361 -31.73 20.37 42.04
N PRO A 362 -32.89 19.99 41.47
CA PRO A 362 -33.68 18.87 41.99
C PRO A 362 -32.92 17.52 41.96
N PRO A 363 -33.19 16.61 42.90
CA PRO A 363 -32.57 15.29 42.92
C PRO A 363 -33.07 14.43 41.76
N ALA A 364 -32.14 13.78 41.05
CA ALA A 364 -32.48 12.69 40.15
C ALA A 364 -32.78 11.42 40.98
N THR A 365 -33.82 10.68 40.57
CA THR A 365 -34.15 9.36 41.14
C THR A 365 -32.96 8.40 40.98
N PRO A 366 -32.65 7.55 41.98
CA PRO A 366 -31.77 6.41 41.75
C PRO A 366 -32.35 5.52 40.64
N ILE A 367 -31.53 5.20 39.64
CA ILE A 367 -31.79 4.08 38.74
C ILE A 367 -30.99 2.90 39.31
N GLU A 368 -31.68 1.78 39.50
CA GLU A 368 -31.10 0.55 40.04
C GLU A 368 -30.26 -0.16 38.95
N ASP A 369 -29.23 -0.93 39.34
CA ASP A 369 -28.23 -1.55 38.44
C ASP A 369 -28.77 -2.77 37.66
N GLU A 370 -29.94 -2.62 37.00
CA GLU A 370 -30.73 -3.70 36.38
C GLU A 370 -30.98 -3.46 34.87
N ASP A 371 -29.91 -3.32 34.07
CA ASP A 371 -29.88 -3.87 32.68
C ASP A 371 -28.47 -3.93 32.05
N MET A 372 -27.42 -4.27 32.82
CA MET A 372 -26.12 -4.60 32.22
C MET A 372 -26.08 -6.11 31.91
N PRO A 373 -26.13 -6.53 30.62
CA PRO A 373 -26.26 -7.94 30.29
C PRO A 373 -25.04 -8.74 30.80
N PRO A 374 -25.24 -9.94 31.36
CA PRO A 374 -24.17 -10.72 31.95
C PRO A 374 -23.07 -11.03 30.91
N PRO A 375 -21.80 -11.14 31.31
CA PRO A 375 -20.70 -11.41 30.40
C PRO A 375 -20.98 -12.70 29.62
N ALA A 376 -21.13 -12.57 28.30
CA ALA A 376 -21.65 -13.63 27.45
C ALA A 376 -20.83 -14.92 27.64
N THR A 377 -21.47 -16.00 28.08
CA THR A 377 -20.84 -17.28 28.43
C THR A 377 -20.52 -18.15 27.21
N GLY A 378 -20.08 -17.50 26.12
CA GLY A 378 -19.71 -18.11 24.85
C GLY A 378 -18.56 -17.36 24.21
N ASP A 379 -17.90 -17.99 23.24
CA ASP A 379 -16.76 -17.39 22.56
C ASP A 379 -17.09 -16.03 21.95
N CYS A 380 -16.20 -15.04 22.13
CA CYS A 380 -16.26 -13.81 21.35
C CYS A 380 -16.02 -14.14 19.87
N VAL A 381 -17.00 -13.82 19.01
CA VAL A 381 -17.01 -14.17 17.59
C VAL A 381 -17.35 -12.97 16.72
N THR A 382 -16.83 -12.91 15.50
CA THR A 382 -17.24 -11.89 14.53
C THR A 382 -18.60 -12.18 13.90
N GLY A 383 -19.38 -11.11 13.66
CA GLY A 383 -20.55 -11.13 12.77
C GLY A 383 -20.19 -10.85 11.31
N ASP A 384 -21.20 -10.60 10.45
CA ASP A 384 -20.98 -10.50 9.01
C ASP A 384 -20.17 -9.29 8.56
N LEU A 385 -20.33 -8.13 9.21
CA LEU A 385 -19.47 -6.96 9.03
C LEU A 385 -18.14 -7.07 9.83
N LEU A 386 -17.69 -8.28 10.12
CA LEU A 386 -16.51 -8.61 10.95
C LEU A 386 -16.54 -8.03 12.38
N VAL A 387 -17.69 -7.57 12.87
CA VAL A 387 -17.83 -6.96 14.20
C VAL A 387 -17.81 -8.04 15.29
N PRO A 388 -16.87 -8.02 16.25
CA PRO A 388 -16.88 -8.94 17.39
C PRO A 388 -18.07 -8.71 18.34
N SER A 389 -18.71 -9.81 18.76
CA SER A 389 -19.75 -9.83 19.79
C SER A 389 -19.26 -9.32 21.15
N CYS A 390 -18.03 -9.67 21.52
CA CYS A 390 -17.32 -9.17 22.69
C CYS A 390 -15.82 -9.06 22.41
N GLY A 391 -15.08 -8.32 23.24
CA GLY A 391 -13.66 -8.09 23.00
C GLY A 391 -13.37 -7.17 21.80
N VAL A 392 -12.11 -7.19 21.36
CA VAL A 392 -11.53 -6.29 20.35
C VAL A 392 -10.63 -7.10 19.41
N LEU A 393 -10.72 -6.88 18.10
CA LEU A 393 -9.80 -7.50 17.13
C LEU A 393 -8.39 -6.89 17.27
N TRP A 394 -7.37 -7.74 17.26
CA TRP A 394 -5.96 -7.37 17.38
C TRP A 394 -5.24 -7.50 16.04
N GLY A 395 -4.61 -6.42 15.57
CA GLY A 395 -3.92 -6.39 14.28
C GLY A 395 -2.56 -5.69 14.30
N ALA A 396 -1.84 -5.79 13.17
CA ALA A 396 -0.68 -4.94 12.92
C ALA A 396 -0.40 -4.67 11.43
N ALA A 397 0.12 -3.46 11.18
CA ALA A 397 0.90 -3.08 10.01
C ALA A 397 2.38 -3.20 10.37
N ALA A 398 2.96 -4.39 10.15
CA ALA A 398 4.32 -4.68 10.57
C ALA A 398 5.40 -4.27 9.55
N GLY A 399 6.53 -3.76 10.04
CA GLY A 399 7.70 -3.40 9.23
C GLY A 399 7.49 -2.18 8.34
N GLY A 400 6.67 -1.21 8.76
CA GLY A 400 6.39 0.03 8.00
C GLY A 400 7.66 0.69 7.46
N PHE A 401 7.64 1.16 6.22
CA PHE A 401 8.77 1.83 5.54
C PHE A 401 10.09 1.02 5.43
N THR A 402 10.08 -0.29 5.70
CA THR A 402 11.21 -1.20 5.41
C THR A 402 10.96 -2.03 4.16
N ASP A 403 12.02 -2.58 3.55
CA ASP A 403 11.93 -3.49 2.40
C ASP A 403 11.48 -4.92 2.77
N ALA A 404 11.17 -5.19 4.05
CA ALA A 404 10.76 -6.51 4.50
C ALA A 404 9.42 -6.95 3.85
N PRO A 405 9.29 -8.20 3.36
CA PRO A 405 8.01 -8.73 2.91
C PRO A 405 6.95 -8.62 4.02
N ARG A 406 5.78 -8.06 3.72
CA ARG A 406 4.75 -7.71 4.73
C ARG A 406 4.33 -8.91 5.59
N ASP A 407 4.21 -10.08 4.99
CA ASP A 407 3.85 -11.32 5.68
C ASP A 407 4.98 -11.83 6.58
N GLN A 408 6.25 -11.63 6.21
CA GLN A 408 7.40 -11.98 7.04
C GLN A 408 7.55 -11.00 8.21
N ALA A 409 7.42 -9.70 7.95
CA ALA A 409 7.40 -8.67 8.99
C ALA A 409 6.30 -8.96 10.03
N LEU A 410 5.10 -9.37 9.59
CA LEU A 410 4.03 -9.76 10.52
C LEU A 410 4.37 -11.05 11.29
N LYS A 411 4.91 -12.09 10.64
CA LYS A 411 5.32 -13.33 11.34
C LYS A 411 6.37 -13.08 12.43
N ASP A 412 7.33 -12.20 12.15
CA ASP A 412 8.35 -11.82 13.13
C ASP A 412 7.76 -10.92 14.23
N TRP A 413 6.81 -10.04 13.90
CA TRP A 413 6.08 -9.23 14.90
C TRP A 413 5.15 -10.08 15.78
N GLU A 414 4.48 -11.11 15.26
CA GLU A 414 3.71 -12.09 16.06
C GLU A 414 4.63 -12.85 17.04
N LYS A 415 5.81 -13.26 16.58
CA LYS A 415 6.85 -13.91 17.40
C LYS A 415 7.45 -12.96 18.45
N LEU A 416 7.53 -11.67 18.13
CA LEU A 416 8.06 -10.63 19.00
C LEU A 416 7.05 -10.21 20.08
N SER A 417 5.80 -9.93 19.71
CA SER A 417 4.68 -9.57 20.60
C SER A 417 4.13 -10.76 21.40
N GLY A 418 4.26 -11.99 20.90
CA GLY A 418 3.73 -13.20 21.52
C GLY A 418 2.26 -13.50 21.19
N ARG A 419 1.58 -12.68 20.36
CA ARG A 419 0.20 -12.90 19.90
C ARG A 419 0.14 -12.99 18.37
N THR A 420 -0.63 -13.95 17.88
CA THR A 420 -1.03 -14.03 16.46
C THR A 420 -2.01 -12.90 16.12
N ALA A 421 -1.80 -12.22 15.00
CA ALA A 421 -2.64 -11.09 14.61
C ALA A 421 -3.92 -11.58 13.92
N SER A 422 -5.09 -11.17 14.43
CA SER A 422 -6.41 -11.40 13.84
C SER A 422 -6.66 -10.51 12.61
N ILE A 423 -5.95 -9.39 12.49
CA ILE A 423 -5.95 -8.50 11.31
C ILE A 423 -4.52 -8.36 10.78
N PHE A 424 -4.30 -8.70 9.51
CA PHE A 424 -3.06 -8.40 8.78
C PHE A 424 -3.28 -7.18 7.89
N HIS A 425 -2.56 -6.08 8.17
CA HIS A 425 -2.69 -4.82 7.46
C HIS A 425 -1.63 -4.67 6.37
N ALA A 426 -2.07 -4.34 5.15
CA ALA A 426 -1.22 -4.11 3.98
C ALA A 426 -1.71 -2.92 3.13
N TYR A 427 -0.83 -2.40 2.27
CA TYR A 427 -1.02 -1.15 1.53
C TYR A 427 -0.76 -1.36 0.04
N HIS A 428 -1.67 -0.85 -0.79
CA HIS A 428 -1.64 -0.95 -2.24
C HIS A 428 -2.07 0.37 -2.90
N LYS A 429 -1.70 0.56 -4.16
CA LYS A 429 -1.98 1.77 -4.94
C LYS A 429 -2.23 1.44 -6.40
N GLY A 430 -3.13 2.20 -7.02
CA GLY A 430 -3.40 2.09 -8.45
C GLY A 430 -3.77 0.66 -8.90
N ASP A 431 -3.01 0.13 -9.86
CA ASP A 431 -3.28 -1.15 -10.55
C ASP A 431 -2.51 -2.36 -9.99
N GLU A 432 -1.95 -2.26 -8.78
CA GLU A 432 -1.28 -3.37 -8.11
C GLU A 432 -2.24 -4.56 -7.90
N PRO A 433 -1.83 -5.82 -8.16
CA PRO A 433 -2.73 -6.98 -8.14
C PRO A 433 -2.90 -7.57 -6.72
N PHE A 434 -3.65 -6.87 -5.86
CA PHE A 434 -3.95 -7.29 -4.49
C PHE A 434 -5.35 -7.93 -4.33
N PRO A 435 -5.62 -8.78 -3.32
CA PRO A 435 -4.67 -9.32 -2.34
C PRO A 435 -3.55 -10.11 -3.01
N THR A 436 -2.32 -9.98 -2.52
CA THR A 436 -1.15 -10.68 -3.06
C THR A 436 -1.17 -12.17 -2.70
N LYS A 437 -0.28 -12.98 -3.31
CA LYS A 437 -0.21 -14.41 -3.00
C LYS A 437 0.16 -14.68 -1.52
N SER A 438 1.00 -13.83 -0.92
CA SER A 438 1.38 -13.95 0.49
C SER A 438 0.28 -13.48 1.43
N GLU A 439 -0.46 -12.40 1.11
CA GLU A 439 -1.66 -12.00 1.85
C GLU A 439 -2.74 -13.09 1.84
N MET A 440 -3.05 -13.67 0.67
CA MET A 440 -4.02 -14.76 0.58
C MET A 440 -3.56 -16.01 1.35
N ALA A 441 -2.26 -16.33 1.33
CA ALA A 441 -1.71 -17.44 2.11
C ALA A 441 -1.76 -17.17 3.63
N MET A 442 -1.54 -15.92 4.05
CA MET A 442 -1.66 -15.49 5.45
C MET A 442 -3.11 -15.54 5.95
N ALA A 443 -4.08 -15.12 5.15
CA ALA A 443 -5.50 -15.21 5.51
C ALA A 443 -6.03 -16.65 5.55
N ARG A 444 -5.48 -17.54 4.70
CA ARG A 444 -5.86 -18.97 4.62
C ARG A 444 -5.08 -19.89 5.56
N ASP A 445 -4.25 -19.33 6.43
CA ASP A 445 -3.52 -20.07 7.47
C ASP A 445 -4.49 -20.51 8.57
N ALA A 446 -5.05 -21.71 8.44
CA ALA A 446 -6.01 -22.27 9.40
C ALA A 446 -5.44 -22.48 10.82
N ALA A 447 -4.11 -22.49 10.99
CA ALA A 447 -3.46 -22.54 12.30
C ALA A 447 -3.35 -21.15 12.96
N LYS A 448 -3.51 -20.07 12.18
CA LYS A 448 -3.47 -18.67 12.61
C LYS A 448 -4.55 -17.84 11.88
N PRO A 449 -5.84 -18.07 12.17
CA PRO A 449 -6.94 -17.43 11.44
C PRO A 449 -6.88 -15.91 11.57
N ARG A 450 -6.93 -15.22 10.43
CA ARG A 450 -6.83 -13.75 10.33
C ARG A 450 -7.58 -13.22 9.11
N VAL A 451 -8.11 -12.00 9.22
CA VAL A 451 -8.64 -11.24 8.07
C VAL A 451 -7.58 -10.26 7.56
N LEU A 452 -7.74 -9.82 6.31
CA LEU A 452 -6.92 -8.76 5.73
C LEU A 452 -7.55 -7.39 6.01
N LEU A 453 -6.71 -6.38 6.22
CA LEU A 453 -7.03 -4.95 6.15
C LEU A 453 -6.19 -4.36 5.03
N LEU A 454 -6.84 -3.88 3.97
CA LEU A 454 -6.19 -3.54 2.71
C LEU A 454 -6.44 -2.07 2.39
N ASN A 455 -5.41 -1.24 2.54
CA ASN A 455 -5.45 0.16 2.17
C ASN A 455 -5.20 0.28 0.66
N TRP A 456 -6.10 0.95 -0.07
CA TRP A 456 -5.97 1.17 -1.51
C TRP A 456 -6.01 2.65 -1.87
N LYS A 457 -4.87 3.19 -2.34
CA LYS A 457 -4.80 4.51 -2.99
C LYS A 457 -5.33 4.38 -4.44
N ILE A 458 -6.64 4.16 -4.58
CA ILE A 458 -7.37 3.98 -5.85
C ILE A 458 -7.15 5.15 -6.81
N ALA A 459 -7.02 6.38 -6.29
CA ALA A 459 -6.80 7.59 -7.08
C ALA A 459 -5.36 7.80 -7.58
N TYR A 460 -4.44 6.85 -7.35
CA TYR A 460 -3.04 6.95 -7.78
C TYR A 460 -2.93 7.12 -9.31
N GLY A 461 -2.28 8.22 -9.75
CA GLY A 461 -2.18 8.59 -11.17
C GLY A 461 -3.43 9.26 -11.76
N SER A 462 -4.38 9.68 -10.92
CA SER A 462 -5.62 10.37 -11.30
C SER A 462 -5.93 11.47 -10.26
N THR A 463 -7.19 11.89 -10.11
CA THR A 463 -7.67 12.69 -8.97
C THR A 463 -8.99 12.11 -8.47
N TRP A 464 -9.43 12.43 -7.25
CA TRP A 464 -10.69 11.92 -6.72
C TRP A 464 -11.89 12.27 -7.62
N ALA A 465 -11.99 13.51 -8.09
CA ALA A 465 -13.06 13.93 -9.00
C ALA A 465 -13.09 13.19 -10.35
N LYS A 466 -11.93 12.69 -10.80
CA LYS A 466 -11.80 11.87 -12.01
C LYS A 466 -12.20 10.42 -11.75
N VAL A 467 -11.80 9.83 -10.62
CA VAL A 467 -12.27 8.50 -10.19
C VAL A 467 -13.79 8.50 -10.00
N ALA A 468 -14.36 9.51 -9.36
CA ALA A 468 -15.80 9.69 -9.16
C ALA A 468 -16.59 9.86 -10.48
N LYS A 469 -15.91 10.16 -11.59
CA LYS A 469 -16.47 10.24 -12.96
C LYS A 469 -16.12 9.02 -13.80
N GLY A 470 -15.59 7.96 -13.19
CA GLY A 470 -15.30 6.69 -13.84
C GLY A 470 -13.95 6.58 -14.55
N GLU A 471 -13.02 7.54 -14.40
CA GLU A 471 -11.70 7.46 -15.07
C GLU A 471 -10.90 6.20 -14.69
N GLN A 472 -11.15 5.66 -13.48
CA GLN A 472 -10.52 4.43 -12.98
C GLN A 472 -11.50 3.24 -12.92
N ASP A 473 -12.62 3.29 -13.64
CA ASP A 473 -13.61 2.21 -13.70
C ASP A 473 -12.99 0.86 -14.11
N ALA A 474 -12.07 0.86 -15.07
CA ALA A 474 -11.38 -0.35 -15.52
C ALA A 474 -10.43 -0.93 -14.45
N ARG A 475 -9.90 -0.09 -13.54
CA ARG A 475 -9.08 -0.50 -12.38
C ARG A 475 -9.97 -1.11 -11.30
N ILE A 476 -11.11 -0.49 -11.01
CA ILE A 476 -12.12 -1.00 -10.08
C ILE A 476 -12.67 -2.36 -10.56
N ASP A 477 -12.95 -2.49 -11.86
CA ASP A 477 -13.42 -3.75 -12.46
C ASP A 477 -12.36 -4.86 -12.43
N ARG A 478 -11.07 -4.53 -12.65
CA ARG A 478 -9.96 -5.50 -12.49
C ARG A 478 -9.85 -6.02 -11.06
N PHE A 479 -9.94 -5.13 -10.07
CA PHE A 479 -9.91 -5.53 -8.66
C PHE A 479 -11.13 -6.40 -8.30
N ALA A 480 -12.33 -6.02 -8.74
CA ALA A 480 -13.54 -6.81 -8.50
C ALA A 480 -13.44 -8.24 -9.07
N ALA A 481 -13.03 -8.37 -10.34
CA ALA A 481 -12.82 -9.67 -10.98
C ALA A 481 -11.73 -10.49 -10.27
N ARG A 482 -10.70 -9.85 -9.73
CA ARG A 482 -9.67 -10.51 -8.92
C ARG A 482 -10.23 -11.04 -7.59
N ILE A 483 -10.93 -10.22 -6.82
CA ILE A 483 -11.58 -10.64 -5.57
C ILE A 483 -12.48 -11.87 -5.81
N GLN A 484 -13.37 -11.80 -6.81
CA GLN A 484 -14.28 -12.90 -7.13
C GLN A 484 -13.59 -14.19 -7.59
N SER A 485 -12.42 -14.11 -8.23
CA SER A 485 -11.70 -15.27 -8.75
C SER A 485 -10.61 -15.82 -7.81
N THR A 486 -10.12 -15.03 -6.84
CA THR A 486 -9.01 -15.46 -5.97
C THR A 486 -9.26 -15.31 -4.47
N PHE A 487 -10.22 -14.50 -4.01
CA PHE A 487 -10.42 -14.19 -2.59
C PHE A 487 -11.89 -13.88 -2.22
N PRO A 488 -12.77 -14.90 -2.14
CA PRO A 488 -14.16 -14.75 -1.69
C PRO A 488 -14.32 -14.52 -0.16
N GLU A 489 -13.26 -14.66 0.63
CA GLU A 489 -13.27 -14.46 2.08
C GLU A 489 -13.53 -12.99 2.47
N LYS A 490 -14.09 -12.76 3.67
CA LYS A 490 -14.32 -11.40 4.19
C LYS A 490 -12.99 -10.68 4.46
N PHE A 491 -12.90 -9.41 4.08
CA PHE A 491 -11.75 -8.54 4.35
C PHE A 491 -12.18 -7.09 4.58
N PHE A 492 -11.35 -6.32 5.27
CA PHE A 492 -11.52 -4.87 5.40
C PHE A 492 -10.84 -4.14 4.23
N LEU A 493 -11.53 -3.16 3.64
CA LEU A 493 -11.04 -2.29 2.57
C LEU A 493 -11.06 -0.84 3.03
N VAL A 494 -9.90 -0.17 3.00
CA VAL A 494 -9.78 1.28 3.24
C VAL A 494 -9.44 1.96 1.92
N LEU A 495 -10.28 2.85 1.42
CA LEU A 495 -9.95 3.64 0.22
C LEU A 495 -9.28 4.96 0.63
N ASN A 496 -8.08 5.22 0.12
CA ASN A 496 -7.37 6.49 0.28
C ASN A 496 -7.35 6.98 1.76
N HIS A 497 -6.80 6.16 2.68
CA HIS A 497 -6.62 6.51 4.11
C HIS A 497 -5.93 7.86 4.33
N GLU A 498 -6.13 8.43 5.53
CA GLU A 498 -5.73 9.80 5.89
C GLU A 498 -6.04 10.85 4.80
N PRO A 499 -7.27 10.88 4.23
CA PRO A 499 -7.57 11.74 3.10
C PRO A 499 -7.39 13.23 3.43
N GLU A 500 -7.41 13.62 4.72
CA GLU A 500 -7.09 14.99 5.14
C GLU A 500 -5.72 15.50 4.64
N ASN A 501 -4.74 14.60 4.43
CA ASN A 501 -3.41 14.96 3.91
C ASN A 501 -3.39 15.20 2.39
N ASP A 502 -4.35 14.63 1.64
CA ASP A 502 -4.48 14.78 0.18
C ASP A 502 -5.41 15.98 -0.22
N VAL A 503 -6.18 16.57 0.72
CA VAL A 503 -7.19 17.59 0.38
C VAL A 503 -6.57 18.90 -0.11
N ILE A 504 -6.94 19.31 -1.33
CA ILE A 504 -6.69 20.64 -1.88
C ILE A 504 -8.02 21.41 -1.91
N ALA A 505 -8.27 22.16 -0.83
CA ALA A 505 -9.48 22.98 -0.62
C ALA A 505 -9.51 24.24 -1.53
N LYS A 506 -9.54 24.01 -2.84
CA LYS A 506 -9.67 25.01 -3.90
C LYS A 506 -10.71 24.51 -4.91
N PRO A 507 -11.75 25.30 -5.25
CA PRO A 507 -12.76 24.91 -6.23
C PRO A 507 -12.16 24.41 -7.54
N GLY A 508 -12.56 23.21 -7.96
CA GLY A 508 -12.09 22.56 -9.19
C GLY A 508 -10.68 21.96 -9.10
N SER A 509 -10.11 21.77 -7.91
CA SER A 509 -8.81 21.06 -7.75
C SER A 509 -8.89 19.58 -8.16
N GLY A 510 -10.09 18.98 -8.06
CA GLY A 510 -10.31 17.55 -8.20
C GLY A 510 -9.86 16.72 -6.98
N TRP A 511 -9.48 17.42 -5.92
CA TRP A 511 -8.99 16.93 -4.62
C TRP A 511 -9.72 17.65 -3.46
N GLU A 512 -10.95 18.11 -3.68
CA GLU A 512 -11.77 18.68 -2.60
C GLU A 512 -12.31 17.56 -1.70
N ALA A 513 -12.69 17.86 -0.46
CA ALA A 513 -13.23 16.84 0.46
C ALA A 513 -14.46 16.10 -0.13
N LYS A 514 -15.30 16.83 -0.88
CA LYS A 514 -16.45 16.28 -1.62
C LYS A 514 -16.04 15.40 -2.80
N ASP A 515 -14.89 15.66 -3.41
CA ASP A 515 -14.34 14.79 -4.44
C ASP A 515 -13.92 13.45 -3.84
N PHE A 516 -13.26 13.45 -2.67
CA PHE A 516 -12.97 12.22 -1.93
C PHE A 516 -14.25 11.45 -1.60
N ALA A 517 -15.25 12.11 -1.03
CA ALA A 517 -16.51 11.48 -0.66
C ALA A 517 -17.21 10.84 -1.89
N ALA A 518 -17.23 11.56 -3.02
CA ALA A 518 -17.77 11.05 -4.29
C ALA A 518 -16.92 9.89 -4.87
N MET A 519 -15.59 9.96 -4.75
CA MET A 519 -14.67 8.91 -5.19
C MET A 519 -14.87 7.61 -4.41
N TYR A 520 -14.93 7.70 -3.08
CA TYR A 520 -15.14 6.56 -2.18
C TYR A 520 -16.50 5.92 -2.50
N ARG A 521 -17.55 6.74 -2.54
CA ARG A 521 -18.93 6.31 -2.83
C ARG A 521 -19.06 5.65 -4.20
N HIS A 522 -18.50 6.24 -5.26
CA HIS A 522 -18.46 5.64 -6.60
C HIS A 522 -17.76 4.28 -6.60
N THR A 523 -16.60 4.21 -5.96
CA THR A 523 -15.79 2.98 -5.90
C THR A 523 -16.54 1.85 -5.20
N ILE A 524 -17.09 2.08 -4.00
CA ILE A 524 -17.80 1.05 -3.24
C ILE A 524 -19.10 0.61 -3.93
N LEU A 525 -19.89 1.55 -4.45
CA LEU A 525 -21.11 1.20 -5.21
C LEU A 525 -20.77 0.41 -6.48
N ARG A 526 -19.67 0.74 -7.17
CA ARG A 526 -19.22 -0.02 -8.35
C ARG A 526 -18.73 -1.43 -7.98
N LEU A 527 -17.96 -1.59 -6.90
CA LEU A 527 -17.51 -2.90 -6.43
C LEU A 527 -18.71 -3.81 -6.10
N ARG A 528 -19.71 -3.27 -5.37
CA ARG A 528 -20.96 -3.98 -5.08
C ARG A 528 -21.75 -4.31 -6.35
N ALA A 529 -21.85 -3.39 -7.31
CA ALA A 529 -22.50 -3.64 -8.61
C ALA A 529 -21.75 -4.66 -9.50
N LYS A 530 -20.45 -4.90 -9.25
CA LYS A 530 -19.67 -5.99 -9.85
C LYS A 530 -19.80 -7.31 -9.09
N GLY A 531 -20.45 -7.33 -7.93
CA GLY A 531 -20.66 -8.52 -7.09
C GLY A 531 -19.58 -8.75 -6.04
N VAL A 532 -18.82 -7.71 -5.65
CA VAL A 532 -17.97 -7.74 -4.44
C VAL A 532 -18.82 -7.35 -3.24
N THR A 533 -19.20 -8.34 -2.44
CA THR A 533 -20.01 -8.18 -1.22
C THR A 533 -19.26 -8.61 0.05
N ASN A 534 -18.05 -9.16 -0.09
CA ASN A 534 -17.16 -9.60 0.98
C ASN A 534 -16.16 -8.50 1.45
N ALA A 535 -16.17 -7.34 0.82
CA ALA A 535 -15.38 -6.17 1.24
C ALA A 535 -16.13 -5.35 2.29
N ILE A 536 -15.60 -5.30 3.51
CA ILE A 536 -16.10 -4.51 4.64
C ILE A 536 -15.41 -3.15 4.63
N ASN A 537 -16.18 -2.07 4.47
CA ASN A 537 -15.65 -0.79 4.02
C ASN A 537 -15.33 0.12 5.20
N VAL A 538 -14.05 0.45 5.37
CA VAL A 538 -13.55 1.26 6.49
C VAL A 538 -13.28 2.68 5.99
N MET A 539 -13.77 3.69 6.72
CA MET A 539 -13.48 5.10 6.45
C MET A 539 -12.44 5.60 7.45
N ALA A 540 -11.15 5.53 7.09
CA ALA A 540 -10.05 5.87 7.97
C ALA A 540 -9.65 7.35 7.88
N TYR A 541 -9.73 8.05 9.02
CA TYR A 541 -9.36 9.45 9.20
C TYR A 541 -8.01 9.56 9.93
N MET A 542 -7.22 10.58 9.62
CA MET A 542 -6.00 10.94 10.38
C MET A 542 -6.33 11.46 11.80
N GLY A 543 -7.52 12.04 11.98
CA GLY A 543 -7.97 12.56 13.30
C GLY A 543 -7.06 13.64 13.90
N ASN A 544 -6.29 14.36 13.06
CA ASN A 544 -5.41 15.42 13.52
C ASN A 544 -6.19 16.73 13.75
N GLU A 545 -5.95 17.37 14.89
CA GLU A 545 -6.65 18.59 15.33
C GLU A 545 -6.59 19.74 14.31
N LYS A 546 -5.50 19.84 13.52
CA LYS A 546 -5.30 20.88 12.50
C LYS A 546 -6.25 20.71 11.30
N TRP A 547 -6.65 19.47 11.03
CA TRP A 547 -7.51 19.08 9.91
C TRP A 547 -8.96 19.00 10.34
N MET A 548 -9.25 18.43 11.51
CA MET A 548 -10.61 18.38 12.08
C MET A 548 -11.25 19.77 12.30
N ALA A 549 -10.44 20.81 12.48
CA ALA A 549 -10.88 22.20 12.58
C ALA A 549 -11.23 22.86 11.23
N GLN A 550 -10.94 22.21 10.10
CA GLN A 550 -11.24 22.74 8.78
C GLN A 550 -12.72 22.61 8.45
N SER A 551 -13.31 23.64 7.84
CA SER A 551 -14.74 23.64 7.47
C SER A 551 -15.12 22.49 6.53
N TRP A 552 -14.20 22.06 5.68
CA TRP A 552 -14.37 20.94 4.75
C TRP A 552 -14.22 19.55 5.37
N TRP A 553 -13.73 19.39 6.60
CA TRP A 553 -13.38 18.08 7.14
C TRP A 553 -14.57 17.11 7.21
N LYS A 554 -15.77 17.64 7.54
CA LYS A 554 -17.01 16.86 7.59
C LYS A 554 -17.52 16.45 6.21
N ASP A 555 -17.14 17.18 5.16
CA ASP A 555 -17.50 16.88 3.77
C ASP A 555 -16.72 15.67 3.20
N LEU A 556 -15.75 15.12 3.93
CA LEU A 556 -15.07 13.87 3.59
C LEU A 556 -15.97 12.63 3.72
N TYR A 557 -17.04 12.69 4.52
CA TYR A 557 -17.81 11.49 4.85
C TYR A 557 -18.69 11.04 3.67
N PRO A 558 -18.50 9.81 3.13
CA PRO A 558 -19.15 9.38 1.89
C PRO A 558 -20.58 8.81 2.07
N GLY A 559 -21.04 8.65 3.31
CA GLY A 559 -22.41 8.23 3.66
C GLY A 559 -22.48 6.86 4.33
N ASP A 560 -23.41 6.72 5.29
CA ASP A 560 -23.58 5.52 6.13
C ASP A 560 -23.88 4.24 5.34
N ASP A 561 -24.35 4.32 4.09
CA ASP A 561 -24.65 3.16 3.26
C ASP A 561 -23.40 2.57 2.56
N VAL A 562 -22.31 3.34 2.42
CA VAL A 562 -21.05 2.88 1.81
C VAL A 562 -19.90 2.69 2.81
N VAL A 563 -20.06 3.14 4.06
CA VAL A 563 -19.11 2.92 5.16
C VAL A 563 -19.68 1.88 6.12
N ASP A 564 -18.94 0.82 6.40
CA ASP A 564 -19.32 -0.20 7.38
C ASP A 564 -18.66 0.05 8.75
N TRP A 565 -17.46 0.65 8.77
CA TRP A 565 -16.67 0.95 9.97
C TRP A 565 -16.08 2.37 9.94
N MET A 566 -16.01 3.02 11.11
CA MET A 566 -15.23 4.24 11.31
C MET A 566 -13.78 3.87 11.65
N GLY A 567 -12.83 4.34 10.86
CA GLY A 567 -11.39 4.13 11.07
C GLY A 567 -10.70 5.38 11.63
N LEU A 568 -9.70 5.17 12.47
CA LEU A 568 -8.77 6.21 12.93
C LEU A 568 -7.33 5.74 12.79
N ASP A 569 -6.54 6.54 12.10
CA ASP A 569 -5.09 6.37 11.93
C ASP A 569 -4.43 7.48 12.75
N SER A 570 -3.89 7.17 13.94
CA SER A 570 -3.39 8.23 14.84
C SER A 570 -2.33 7.76 15.83
N TYR A 571 -1.45 8.68 16.23
CA TYR A 571 -0.20 8.37 16.91
C TYR A 571 0.03 9.23 18.16
N VAL A 572 0.80 8.73 19.13
CA VAL A 572 1.28 9.52 20.30
C VAL A 572 2.77 9.38 20.52
N SER A 573 3.41 10.47 20.93
CA SER A 573 4.78 10.45 21.39
C SER A 573 4.89 10.01 22.85
N ALA A 574 5.90 9.22 23.16
CA ALA A 574 6.34 8.95 24.53
C ALA A 574 7.22 10.09 25.11
N GLU A 575 7.69 11.04 24.28
CA GLU A 575 8.60 12.10 24.71
C GLU A 575 7.85 13.29 25.33
N LYS A 576 7.94 13.45 26.66
CA LYS A 576 7.30 14.56 27.37
C LYS A 576 7.72 15.93 26.81
N GLY A 577 6.74 16.68 26.29
CA GLY A 577 6.95 18.00 25.68
C GLY A 577 7.29 17.98 24.18
N TYR A 578 7.29 16.81 23.53
CA TYR A 578 7.28 16.71 22.07
C TYR A 578 5.86 16.88 21.49
N TYR A 579 5.75 17.02 20.17
CA TYR A 579 4.44 17.03 19.50
C TYR A 579 3.69 15.72 19.79
N HIS A 580 2.38 15.82 20.00
CA HIS A 580 1.48 14.69 20.31
C HIS A 580 1.95 13.78 21.46
N TYR A 581 2.69 14.31 22.44
CA TYR A 581 2.98 13.59 23.69
C TYR A 581 1.68 13.15 24.40
N GLY A 582 1.58 11.88 24.77
CA GLY A 582 0.38 11.36 25.45
C GLY A 582 0.33 9.85 25.62
N THR A 583 -0.89 9.34 25.70
CA THR A 583 -1.31 7.96 25.99
C THR A 583 -2.36 7.49 24.95
N PHE A 584 -2.90 6.29 25.09
CA PHE A 584 -3.94 5.80 24.17
C PHE A 584 -5.23 6.64 24.19
N ALA A 585 -5.54 7.33 25.29
CA ALA A 585 -6.66 8.27 25.35
C ALA A 585 -6.48 9.45 24.39
N ASP A 586 -5.26 10.01 24.32
CA ASP A 586 -4.95 11.19 23.52
C ASP A 586 -5.06 10.93 22.00
N LEU A 587 -5.05 9.68 21.55
CA LEU A 587 -5.38 9.31 20.18
C LEU A 587 -6.82 9.70 19.82
N LEU A 588 -7.72 9.54 20.78
CA LEU A 588 -9.17 9.57 20.62
C LEU A 588 -9.75 10.93 21.01
N ASP A 589 -9.19 11.48 22.10
CA ASP A 589 -9.72 12.61 22.86
C ASP A 589 -9.01 13.95 22.49
N ARG A 590 -8.05 13.93 21.56
CA ARG A 590 -7.47 15.17 20.98
C ARG A 590 -8.57 16.00 20.33
N LYS A 591 -8.70 17.24 20.79
CA LYS A 591 -9.81 18.14 20.44
C LYS A 591 -9.39 19.15 19.38
N ALA A 592 -10.18 19.23 18.31
CA ALA A 592 -10.04 20.28 17.31
C ALA A 592 -10.36 21.67 17.89
N PRO A 593 -9.63 22.74 17.52
CA PRO A 593 -10.04 24.12 17.80
C PRO A 593 -11.53 24.38 17.51
N ASN A 594 -12.30 24.65 18.58
CA ASN A 594 -13.76 24.84 18.58
C ASN A 594 -14.60 23.66 18.04
N GLY A 595 -14.00 22.47 17.88
CA GLY A 595 -14.67 21.26 17.43
C GLY A 595 -14.83 20.18 18.52
N PRO A 596 -15.42 19.02 18.17
CA PRO A 596 -15.42 17.82 19.00
C PRO A 596 -14.03 17.15 19.03
N THR A 597 -13.88 16.09 19.82
CA THR A 597 -12.84 15.07 19.60
C THR A 597 -13.21 14.17 18.42
N PHE A 598 -12.29 13.35 17.93
CA PHE A 598 -12.64 12.39 16.86
C PHE A 598 -13.66 11.37 17.38
N TYR A 599 -13.43 10.85 18.60
CA TYR A 599 -14.26 9.84 19.21
C TYR A 599 -15.70 10.33 19.48
N ASP A 600 -15.86 11.55 20.01
CA ASP A 600 -17.19 12.15 20.24
C ASP A 600 -17.93 12.37 18.92
N TRP A 601 -17.22 12.77 17.87
CA TRP A 601 -17.83 12.96 16.55
C TRP A 601 -18.30 11.63 15.95
N ALA A 602 -17.41 10.62 15.91
CA ALA A 602 -17.73 9.31 15.36
C ALA A 602 -18.90 8.65 16.12
N THR A 603 -18.89 8.69 17.46
CA THR A 603 -19.96 8.11 18.29
C THR A 603 -21.27 8.88 18.22
N SER A 604 -21.26 10.22 18.17
CA SER A 604 -22.50 11.02 18.14
C SER A 604 -23.12 11.20 16.75
N LYS A 605 -22.37 10.95 15.67
CA LYS A 605 -22.86 11.09 14.27
C LYS A 605 -22.99 9.78 13.52
N HIS A 606 -22.20 8.77 13.88
CA HIS A 606 -22.21 7.45 13.24
C HIS A 606 -22.35 6.36 14.30
N ALA A 607 -23.25 6.56 15.28
CA ALA A 607 -23.43 5.71 16.46
C ALA A 607 -23.66 4.21 16.18
N SER A 608 -24.20 3.88 15.00
CA SER A 608 -24.42 2.51 14.53
C SER A 608 -23.18 1.84 13.95
N LYS A 609 -22.07 2.58 13.79
CA LYS A 609 -20.83 2.10 13.18
C LYS A 609 -19.82 1.72 14.28
N PRO A 610 -19.21 0.51 14.21
CA PRO A 610 -18.07 0.15 15.04
C PRO A 610 -16.86 1.04 14.72
N LEU A 611 -16.00 1.27 15.73
CA LEU A 611 -14.73 1.95 15.56
C LEU A 611 -13.57 0.96 15.45
N MET A 612 -12.70 1.20 14.48
CA MET A 612 -11.38 0.59 14.34
C MET A 612 -10.34 1.68 14.54
N ILE A 613 -9.38 1.45 15.44
CA ILE A 613 -8.14 2.24 15.43
C ILE A 613 -7.23 1.53 14.42
N ALA A 614 -7.37 1.95 13.16
CA ALA A 614 -6.88 1.26 11.96
C ALA A 614 -5.37 1.45 11.76
N GLU A 615 -4.81 2.51 12.35
CA GLU A 615 -3.39 2.58 12.71
C GLU A 615 -3.24 3.24 14.08
N TRP A 616 -2.41 2.65 14.95
CA TRP A 616 -1.87 3.37 16.09
C TRP A 616 -0.43 2.98 16.42
N GLY A 617 0.27 3.89 17.09
CA GLY A 617 1.62 3.65 17.53
C GLY A 617 2.07 4.61 18.64
N VAL A 618 2.93 4.09 19.53
CA VAL A 618 3.63 4.91 20.53
C VAL A 618 5.04 5.16 20.00
N TYR A 619 5.31 6.39 19.60
CA TYR A 619 6.56 6.76 18.94
C TYR A 619 7.49 7.61 19.83
N HIS A 620 8.73 7.71 19.41
CA HIS A 620 9.74 8.61 19.97
C HIS A 620 10.79 8.88 18.89
N ARG A 621 11.65 9.88 19.07
CA ARG A 621 12.66 10.16 18.05
C ARG A 621 13.74 9.09 17.96
N VAL A 622 14.10 8.74 16.72
CA VAL A 622 15.14 7.75 16.40
C VAL A 622 16.43 8.05 17.16
N GLY A 623 17.00 7.00 17.79
CA GLY A 623 18.24 7.10 18.55
C GLY A 623 18.10 7.62 19.99
N ARG A 624 16.89 7.94 20.49
CA ARG A 624 16.67 8.30 21.90
C ARG A 624 16.10 7.13 22.70
N ALA A 625 16.85 6.53 23.62
CA ALA A 625 16.27 5.50 24.50
C ALA A 625 15.10 6.08 25.33
N THR A 626 13.86 5.67 24.99
CA THR A 626 12.62 6.30 25.50
C THR A 626 11.66 5.23 26.01
N ASP A 627 11.04 5.50 27.16
CA ASP A 627 10.06 4.63 27.81
C ASP A 627 8.66 4.81 27.18
N LYS A 628 8.16 3.76 26.52
CA LYS A 628 6.83 3.69 25.91
C LYS A 628 5.78 3.02 26.82
N THR A 629 6.17 2.51 27.99
CA THR A 629 5.34 1.61 28.80
C THR A 629 4.04 2.27 29.27
N ALA A 630 4.07 3.56 29.61
CA ALA A 630 2.85 4.32 29.96
C ALA A 630 1.81 4.33 28.81
N GLY A 631 2.26 4.44 27.56
CA GLY A 631 1.40 4.36 26.38
C GLY A 631 0.74 2.98 26.27
N PHE A 632 1.53 1.91 26.30
CA PHE A 632 1.00 0.53 26.18
C PHE A 632 0.11 0.12 27.37
N ASN A 633 0.46 0.51 28.59
CA ASN A 633 -0.30 0.20 29.79
C ASN A 633 -1.66 0.94 29.84
N SER A 634 -1.80 2.08 29.15
CA SER A 634 -3.06 2.84 29.09
C SER A 634 -4.14 2.19 28.22
N VAL A 635 -3.78 1.34 27.26
CA VAL A 635 -4.70 0.82 26.23
C VAL A 635 -5.88 0.05 26.85
N LEU A 636 -5.62 -0.86 27.80
CA LEU A 636 -6.65 -1.73 28.35
C LEU A 636 -7.70 -0.99 29.20
N PRO A 637 -7.33 -0.04 30.09
CA PRO A 637 -8.29 0.89 30.69
C PRO A 637 -9.13 1.67 29.67
N GLU A 638 -8.50 2.22 28.61
CA GLU A 638 -9.18 3.09 27.66
C GLU A 638 -10.12 2.34 26.71
N LEU A 639 -9.82 1.09 26.36
CA LEU A 639 -10.73 0.19 25.65
C LEU A 639 -11.96 -0.17 26.49
N ARG A 640 -11.78 -0.46 27.79
CA ARG A 640 -12.90 -0.81 28.69
C ARG A 640 -13.88 0.36 28.87
N LYS A 641 -13.40 1.60 28.80
CA LYS A 641 -14.25 2.82 28.78
C LYS A 641 -14.97 3.06 27.44
N ARG A 642 -14.52 2.46 26.33
CA ARG A 642 -14.95 2.77 24.96
C ARG A 642 -15.33 1.49 24.20
N PRO A 643 -16.43 0.81 24.60
CA PRO A 643 -16.80 -0.53 24.11
C PRO A 643 -17.26 -0.59 22.65
N ASN A 644 -17.39 0.56 22.00
CA ASN A 644 -17.58 0.75 20.56
C ASN A 644 -16.29 0.62 19.74
N ILE A 645 -15.11 0.70 20.36
CA ILE A 645 -13.84 0.32 19.73
C ILE A 645 -13.83 -1.20 19.66
N LYS A 646 -13.87 -1.72 18.42
CA LYS A 646 -14.00 -3.16 18.12
C LYS A 646 -12.77 -3.74 17.43
N ALA A 647 -11.82 -2.90 17.02
CA ALA A 647 -10.53 -3.32 16.48
C ALA A 647 -9.43 -2.30 16.81
N ILE A 648 -8.21 -2.78 17.07
CA ILE A 648 -6.99 -1.96 17.13
C ILE A 648 -5.87 -2.61 16.31
N VAL A 649 -5.13 -1.81 15.55
CA VAL A 649 -4.11 -2.27 14.62
C VAL A 649 -2.81 -1.48 14.83
N TYR A 650 -1.77 -2.14 15.32
CA TYR A 650 -0.50 -1.47 15.65
C TYR A 650 0.38 -1.26 14.41
N PHE A 651 0.87 -0.04 14.19
CA PHE A 651 1.85 0.23 13.14
C PHE A 651 3.27 0.11 13.70
N ASP A 652 4.02 -0.90 13.27
CA ASP A 652 5.36 -1.19 13.77
C ASP A 652 6.44 -0.80 12.76
N THR A 653 7.27 0.18 13.12
CA THR A 653 8.51 0.51 12.40
C THR A 653 9.58 1.11 13.31
N LYS A 654 10.85 0.94 12.93
CA LYS A 654 12.01 1.58 13.58
C LYS A 654 12.39 2.92 12.95
N SER A 655 11.76 3.30 11.84
CA SER A 655 11.88 4.61 11.19
C SER A 655 10.63 4.86 10.34
N ASP A 656 9.97 5.99 10.54
CA ASP A 656 8.93 6.49 9.64
C ASP A 656 9.52 7.09 8.35
N ASP A 657 8.66 7.57 7.44
CA ASP A 657 9.06 8.22 6.19
C ASP A 657 9.54 9.67 6.38
N GLU A 658 9.19 10.32 7.49
CA GLU A 658 9.90 11.52 7.96
C GLU A 658 11.34 11.20 8.44
N GLY A 659 11.66 9.92 8.69
CA GLY A 659 12.98 9.45 9.13
C GLY A 659 13.35 9.83 10.57
N ASP A 660 12.35 10.28 11.33
CA ASP A 660 12.48 10.97 12.62
C ASP A 660 11.95 10.11 13.77
N ARG A 661 11.05 9.13 13.52
CA ARG A 661 10.28 8.42 14.57
C ARG A 661 10.49 6.90 14.56
N ASP A 662 10.81 6.36 15.73
CA ASP A 662 10.78 4.92 16.03
C ASP A 662 9.48 4.58 16.79
N ILE A 663 8.60 3.85 16.10
CA ILE A 663 7.27 3.42 16.54
C ILE A 663 7.31 1.98 17.09
N SER A 664 8.43 1.25 16.92
CA SER A 664 8.55 -0.19 17.18
C SER A 664 8.28 -0.61 18.62
N ILE A 665 7.75 -1.82 18.79
CA ILE A 665 7.45 -2.39 20.10
C ILE A 665 8.71 -2.78 20.90
N ASP A 666 9.85 -2.97 20.23
CA ASP A 666 11.09 -3.49 20.83
C ASP A 666 12.23 -2.46 21.02
N SER A 667 11.95 -1.16 20.84
CA SER A 667 12.98 -0.10 20.98
C SER A 667 13.67 -0.09 22.37
N THR A 668 13.03 -0.66 23.40
CA THR A 668 13.72 -1.12 24.62
C THR A 668 13.13 -2.45 25.11
N LYS A 669 13.89 -3.17 25.96
CA LYS A 669 13.39 -4.40 26.63
C LYS A 669 12.16 -4.14 27.50
N ALA A 670 12.04 -2.96 28.10
CA ALA A 670 10.89 -2.57 28.93
C ALA A 670 9.65 -2.31 28.06
N ASN A 671 9.83 -1.62 26.93
CA ASN A 671 8.78 -1.37 25.95
C ASN A 671 8.20 -2.71 25.43
N LEU A 672 9.08 -3.66 25.08
CA LEU A 672 8.68 -4.99 24.63
C LEU A 672 7.96 -5.79 25.72
N ALA A 673 8.39 -5.67 26.98
CA ALA A 673 7.75 -6.36 28.10
C ALA A 673 6.32 -5.83 28.33
N ALA A 674 6.12 -4.51 28.36
CA ALA A 674 4.79 -3.91 28.49
C ALA A 674 3.90 -4.21 27.27
N PHE A 675 4.45 -4.20 26.05
CA PHE A 675 3.70 -4.57 24.85
C PHE A 675 3.27 -6.05 24.87
N ARG A 676 4.11 -6.96 25.38
CA ARG A 676 3.75 -8.37 25.61
C ARG A 676 2.66 -8.52 26.67
N THR A 677 2.70 -7.75 27.76
CA THR A 677 1.63 -7.75 28.77
C THR A 677 0.30 -7.27 28.18
N LEU A 678 0.32 -6.21 27.36
CA LEU A 678 -0.84 -5.76 26.59
C LEU A 678 -1.35 -6.87 25.64
N ALA A 679 -0.47 -7.41 24.81
CA ALA A 679 -0.81 -8.44 23.82
C ALA A 679 -1.33 -9.74 24.46
N ALA A 680 -1.02 -10.01 25.73
CA ALA A 680 -1.52 -11.18 26.45
C ALA A 680 -2.97 -11.08 26.95
N ASP A 681 -3.58 -9.88 27.00
CA ASP A 681 -4.92 -9.70 27.61
C ASP A 681 -6.03 -10.49 26.86
N PRO A 682 -6.91 -11.21 27.58
CA PRO A 682 -8.02 -11.95 26.97
C PRO A 682 -9.04 -11.11 26.17
N ILE A 683 -9.07 -9.78 26.31
CA ILE A 683 -9.94 -8.90 25.49
C ILE A 683 -9.72 -9.09 23.99
N PHE A 684 -8.54 -9.55 23.58
CA PHE A 684 -8.17 -9.82 22.20
C PHE A 684 -8.47 -11.27 21.73
N ASN A 685 -9.17 -12.09 22.54
CA ASN A 685 -9.53 -13.47 22.20
C ASN A 685 -10.80 -13.56 21.35
N VAL A 686 -10.80 -12.91 20.19
CA VAL A 686 -11.88 -12.95 19.20
C VAL A 686 -11.63 -14.08 18.19
N LYS A 687 -12.63 -14.95 17.98
CA LYS A 687 -12.66 -15.95 16.90
C LYS A 687 -13.32 -15.35 15.65
N LEU A 688 -12.74 -15.63 14.48
CA LEU A 688 -13.28 -15.18 13.19
C LEU A 688 -14.35 -16.17 12.66
N ARG A 689 -15.30 -15.67 11.87
CA ARG A 689 -16.42 -16.40 11.24
C ARG A 689 -16.72 -15.90 9.83
#